data_AF-A0A9E1F4U0-F1
#
_entry.id   AF-A0A9E1F4U0-F1
#
_cell.length_a   1.000
_cell.length_b   1.000
_cell.length_c   1.000
_cell.angle_alpha   90.00
_cell.angle_beta   90.00
_cell.angle_gamma   90.00
#
_symmetry.space_group_name_H-M   'P 1'
#
loop_
_entity.id
_entity.type
_entity.pdbx_description
1 polymer ?
#
loop_
_entity_poly.entity_id
_entity_poly.type
_entity_poly.pdbx_seq_one_letter_code
_entity_poly.pdbx_strand_id
1 'polypeptide(L)'
;METVKNKRKKHEVHTNLKRLSVLLTGFLPFICYLIVLMQGISLIADSKTGLAFVNTVETNLAVRAYAGTDSMLLDRLPKNSQVLVTDAAVDGSGKTWYQVKYLRASDTWRTGYVLSTYIKFYNDIAAVGEDPDFEKYLEEQNFPESYKAPLRVLHKQHPTWIFQAQRIDLEWSTALYEESKVGVNMIHPYYAASWRSMEEGAYNWETQTWYELDTGCYGTSATINAYFLDPRNGLCNDTSIFQFEDLSYLPDSHSAENTFSIVKGTFLAGEYSFTEKRDDNFYPSYGIVAGSEKEDGTVTYKYSYVDTIMQAAKYAKVSPYHLASRLRQEMGTQGSPLAFGTYPGYEGYFNFYNIGAYAHSGRPARENGARYAMQSGSYLRPWTNPYKAILGGADFLGSSYIQKEQNTLYLQKFDVTDGGNGFYYHQYMSNVNAPADEASSLKKAYKDSGVLDNSVFTFNIPVYQNMPELAAAAPANDDKNATNNNWLSSITVSEGTLDKAFSRTTYEYTVTVPANISSVDISVNTCDSGATVLGTGKISLSSVSTRHVITVLAPSYELRTYTLNIIQSENIPATPIPTEPPVTTTTPTESPATPTPTSTPTPTPTPIPEPTIESSAYEIGTYITGVEPGTDVTKFLNHFTVKNGTIQFLNAAGASKGSGVVATGDMLQIYKGSTLAQSYPVVIYGDVNGDGKISLADMVMVQRQLLQIKILDGPHFTAMDTNHDKTCSLADMVIIQRHLLGIAAIKQR
;
A
#
# COMPACT_ATOMS: atom_id res chain seq x y z
N MET A 1 22.17 58.53 32.23
CA MET A 1 22.38 57.82 30.95
C MET A 1 22.70 56.32 31.12
N GLU A 2 23.30 55.87 32.22
CA GLU A 2 23.62 54.45 32.46
C GLU A 2 22.41 53.55 32.74
N THR A 3 21.34 54.09 33.34
CA THR A 3 20.13 53.33 33.67
C THR A 3 19.30 52.88 32.46
N VAL A 4 19.43 53.57 31.32
CA VAL A 4 18.73 53.22 30.07
C VAL A 4 19.51 52.19 29.25
N LYS A 5 20.87 52.26 29.27
CA LYS A 5 21.73 51.25 28.64
C LYS A 5 21.62 49.88 29.33
N ASN A 6 21.49 49.85 30.66
CA ASN A 6 21.31 48.58 31.39
C ASN A 6 19.95 47.92 31.16
N LYS A 7 18.88 48.68 30.91
CA LYS A 7 17.56 48.11 30.58
C LYS A 7 17.53 47.49 29.18
N ARG A 8 18.19 48.09 28.18
CA ARG A 8 18.30 47.50 26.83
C ARG A 8 19.15 46.23 26.81
N LYS A 9 20.31 46.20 27.49
CA LYS A 9 21.11 44.97 27.65
C LYS A 9 20.35 43.84 28.35
N LYS A 10 19.58 44.15 29.41
CA LYS A 10 18.76 43.13 30.09
C LYS A 10 17.65 42.58 29.21
N HIS A 11 17.02 43.41 28.38
CA HIS A 11 15.96 42.98 27.48
C HIS A 11 16.52 42.11 26.33
N GLU A 12 17.67 42.47 25.77
CA GLU A 12 18.35 41.71 24.71
C GLU A 12 18.86 40.35 25.20
N VAL A 13 19.42 40.30 26.42
CA VAL A 13 19.81 39.04 27.08
C VAL A 13 18.60 38.17 27.40
N HIS A 14 17.45 38.75 27.80
CA HIS A 14 16.25 37.98 28.10
C HIS A 14 15.56 37.42 26.84
N THR A 15 15.62 38.15 25.72
CA THR A 15 15.12 37.69 24.41
C THR A 15 16.03 36.62 23.79
N ASN A 16 17.35 36.74 23.97
CA ASN A 16 18.30 35.71 23.56
C ASN A 16 18.25 34.46 24.47
N LEU A 17 18.01 34.60 25.78
CA LEU A 17 17.73 33.45 26.66
C LEU A 17 16.40 32.77 26.34
N LYS A 18 15.35 33.52 25.94
CA LYS A 18 14.08 32.94 25.48
C LYS A 18 14.23 32.19 24.14
N ARG A 19 15.06 32.68 23.22
CA ARG A 19 15.40 31.97 21.98
C ARG A 19 16.29 30.74 22.24
N LEU A 20 17.24 30.84 23.18
CA LEU A 20 18.09 29.72 23.59
C LEU A 20 17.31 28.65 24.38
N SER A 21 16.28 29.03 25.16
CA SER A 21 15.38 28.08 25.84
C SER A 21 14.38 27.40 24.89
N VAL A 22 14.04 28.01 23.75
CA VAL A 22 13.23 27.38 22.69
C VAL A 22 14.08 26.46 21.81
N LEU A 23 15.39 26.73 21.66
CA LEU A 23 16.34 25.85 20.97
C LEU A 23 16.84 24.67 21.84
N LEU A 24 16.97 24.84 23.16
CA LEU A 24 17.41 23.74 24.06
C LEU A 24 16.28 22.81 24.54
N THR A 25 15.03 23.23 24.48
CA THR A 25 13.88 22.35 24.84
C THR A 25 13.54 21.33 23.75
N GLY A 26 14.06 21.49 22.54
CA GLY A 26 13.88 20.53 21.43
C GLY A 26 15.02 19.51 21.26
N PHE A 27 16.21 19.74 21.80
CA PHE A 27 17.40 18.95 21.44
C PHE A 27 17.92 18.00 22.52
N LEU A 28 17.73 18.33 23.81
CA LEU A 28 18.18 17.48 24.92
C LEU A 28 17.23 16.31 25.27
N PRO A 29 15.89 16.47 25.24
CA PRO A 29 15.01 15.31 25.39
C PRO A 29 15.06 14.38 24.18
N PHE A 30 15.49 14.81 22.98
CA PHE A 30 15.58 13.95 21.80
C PHE A 30 16.76 12.96 21.88
N ILE A 31 17.90 13.37 22.46
CA ILE A 31 19.07 12.49 22.66
C ILE A 31 18.86 11.55 23.86
N CYS A 32 18.25 12.04 24.94
CA CYS A 32 17.85 11.16 26.05
C CYS A 32 16.70 10.21 25.67
N TYR A 33 15.81 10.61 24.76
CA TYR A 33 14.75 9.75 24.20
C TYR A 33 15.32 8.73 23.22
N LEU A 34 16.34 9.07 22.41
CA LEU A 34 17.06 8.09 21.57
C LEU A 34 17.87 7.07 22.41
N ILE A 35 18.51 7.51 23.49
CA ILE A 35 19.31 6.62 24.36
C ILE A 35 18.41 5.70 25.20
N VAL A 36 17.20 6.15 25.57
CA VAL A 36 16.20 5.29 26.24
C VAL A 36 15.45 4.39 25.25
N LEU A 37 15.24 4.82 23.99
CA LEU A 37 14.67 3.97 22.92
C LEU A 37 15.62 2.87 22.43
N MET A 38 16.93 3.02 22.61
CA MET A 38 17.91 1.98 22.29
C MET A 38 18.04 0.87 23.36
N GLN A 39 17.30 0.97 24.47
CA GLN A 39 17.23 -0.07 25.52
C GLN A 39 15.83 -0.67 25.69
N GLY A 40 15.01 -0.69 24.64
CA GLY A 40 13.91 -1.63 24.57
C GLY A 40 14.48 -3.06 24.50
N ILE A 41 14.68 -3.69 25.66
CA ILE A 41 15.06 -5.10 25.77
C ILE A 41 13.96 -5.91 25.06
N SER A 42 14.15 -6.21 23.78
CA SER A 42 13.31 -7.17 23.06
C SER A 42 13.75 -8.56 23.48
N LEU A 43 13.17 -9.05 24.58
CA LEU A 43 13.09 -10.49 24.82
C LEU A 43 12.35 -11.11 23.63
N ILE A 44 12.93 -12.14 23.02
CA ILE A 44 12.29 -12.90 21.93
C ILE A 44 10.97 -13.45 22.49
N ALA A 45 9.85 -13.00 21.94
CA ALA A 45 8.54 -13.58 22.23
C ALA A 45 8.43 -14.93 21.51
N ASP A 46 7.55 -15.81 22.00
CA ASP A 46 7.23 -17.05 21.28
C ASP A 46 6.76 -16.70 19.86
N SER A 47 7.51 -17.19 18.86
CA SER A 47 7.54 -16.63 17.50
C SER A 47 6.43 -17.22 16.64
N LYS A 48 5.19 -16.80 16.92
CA LYS A 48 4.05 -17.14 16.07
C LYS A 48 4.08 -16.32 14.79
N THR A 49 4.32 -16.97 13.65
CA THR A 49 4.34 -16.37 12.31
C THR A 49 3.23 -16.95 11.44
N GLY A 50 2.89 -16.25 10.36
CA GLY A 50 1.90 -16.71 9.38
C GLY A 50 0.81 -15.70 9.06
N LEU A 51 -0.13 -16.13 8.23
CA LEU A 51 -1.20 -15.30 7.70
C LEU A 51 -2.26 -15.02 8.77
N ALA A 52 -2.57 -13.74 8.94
CA ALA A 52 -3.48 -13.26 9.95
C ALA A 52 -4.31 -12.08 9.43
N PHE A 53 -5.25 -11.63 10.25
CA PHE A 53 -6.03 -10.42 9.99
C PHE A 53 -6.21 -9.58 11.24
N VAL A 54 -6.46 -8.30 11.02
CA VAL A 54 -6.73 -7.32 12.07
C VAL A 54 -8.13 -7.53 12.65
N ASN A 55 -8.23 -7.74 13.96
CA ASN A 55 -9.48 -7.91 14.68
C ASN A 55 -9.62 -6.84 15.78
N THR A 56 -9.92 -5.62 15.36
CA THR A 56 -10.23 -4.48 16.23
C THR A 56 -11.75 -4.23 16.29
N VAL A 57 -12.21 -3.52 17.33
CA VAL A 57 -13.65 -3.26 17.58
C VAL A 57 -14.01 -1.79 17.39
N GLU A 58 -13.17 -0.86 17.84
CA GLU A 58 -13.53 0.57 17.91
C GLU A 58 -12.61 1.50 17.09
N THR A 59 -11.33 1.17 16.94
CA THR A 59 -10.34 2.06 16.31
C THR A 59 -9.45 1.31 15.33
N ASN A 60 -8.89 2.03 14.36
CA ASN A 60 -7.93 1.43 13.43
C ASN A 60 -6.63 1.08 14.15
N LEU A 61 -6.10 -0.11 13.88
CA LEU A 61 -4.92 -0.65 14.54
C LEU A 61 -3.67 0.15 14.14
N ALA A 62 -3.03 0.77 15.12
CA ALA A 62 -1.78 1.50 14.93
C ALA A 62 -0.61 0.57 14.55
N VAL A 63 0.06 0.90 13.46
CA VAL A 63 1.31 0.28 13.02
C VAL A 63 2.47 1.17 13.44
N ARG A 64 3.40 0.61 14.21
CA ARG A 64 4.51 1.35 14.85
C ARG A 64 5.86 0.96 14.26
N ALA A 65 6.86 1.83 14.36
CA ALA A 65 8.21 1.54 13.87
C ALA A 65 8.92 0.43 14.66
N TYR A 66 8.63 0.33 15.96
CA TYR A 66 9.16 -0.67 16.89
C TYR A 66 8.08 -1.09 17.90
N ALA A 67 8.31 -2.18 18.64
CA ALA A 67 7.41 -2.63 19.69
C ALA A 67 7.29 -1.60 20.82
N GLY A 68 6.10 -1.03 20.98
CA GLY A 68 5.80 -0.02 21.99
C GLY A 68 4.90 1.10 21.48
N THR A 69 4.08 1.67 22.36
CA THR A 69 3.16 2.77 22.03
C THR A 69 3.84 4.13 21.93
N ASP A 70 5.04 4.26 22.51
CA ASP A 70 5.93 5.41 22.41
C ASP A 70 6.67 5.48 21.06
N SER A 71 6.73 4.37 20.32
CA SER A 71 7.31 4.33 18.99
C SER A 71 6.54 5.20 17.98
N MET A 72 7.24 5.68 16.95
CA MET A 72 6.63 6.45 15.85
C MET A 72 5.47 5.67 15.21
N LEU A 73 4.33 6.35 15.04
CA LEU A 73 3.21 5.85 14.27
C LEU A 73 3.54 5.93 12.78
N LEU A 74 3.52 4.79 12.11
CA LEU A 74 3.84 4.66 10.68
C LEU A 74 2.60 4.56 9.81
N ASP A 75 1.55 3.91 10.32
CA ASP A 75 0.32 3.67 9.58
C ASP A 75 -0.81 3.23 10.52
N ARG A 76 -2.01 3.04 9.95
CA ARG A 76 -3.15 2.39 10.60
C ARG A 76 -3.82 1.39 9.67
N LEU A 77 -4.25 0.27 10.25
CA LEU A 77 -4.98 -0.80 9.56
C LEU A 77 -6.41 -0.92 10.07
N PRO A 78 -7.42 -0.91 9.18
CA PRO A 78 -8.79 -1.16 9.58
C PRO A 78 -9.01 -2.63 9.95
N LYS A 79 -10.13 -2.90 10.63
CA LYS A 79 -10.59 -4.27 10.88
C LYS A 79 -10.61 -5.08 9.58
N ASN A 80 -10.31 -6.36 9.69
CA ASN A 80 -10.26 -7.35 8.61
C ASN A 80 -9.11 -7.19 7.61
N SER A 81 -8.21 -6.22 7.79
CA SER A 81 -7.00 -6.12 6.95
C SER A 81 -6.14 -7.38 7.07
N GLN A 82 -5.78 -7.96 5.93
CA GLN A 82 -4.89 -9.12 5.89
C GLN A 82 -3.44 -8.68 6.15
N VAL A 83 -2.73 -9.45 6.97
CA VAL A 83 -1.32 -9.21 7.30
C VAL A 83 -0.57 -10.53 7.34
N LEU A 84 0.71 -10.50 7.01
CA LEU A 84 1.64 -11.58 7.28
C LEU A 84 2.44 -11.24 8.54
N VAL A 85 2.28 -12.03 9.61
CA VAL A 85 3.11 -11.90 10.80
C VAL A 85 4.45 -12.58 10.55
N THR A 86 5.54 -11.82 10.66
CA THR A 86 6.90 -12.28 10.34
C THR A 86 7.77 -12.47 11.57
N ASP A 87 7.48 -11.76 12.67
CA ASP A 87 8.26 -11.83 13.91
C ASP A 87 7.43 -11.33 15.10
N ALA A 88 7.96 -11.47 16.31
CA ALA A 88 7.35 -11.00 17.54
C ALA A 88 8.40 -10.40 18.51
N ALA A 89 8.03 -9.32 19.18
CA ALA A 89 8.86 -8.66 20.20
C ALA A 89 8.04 -8.29 21.44
N VAL A 90 8.69 -8.07 22.57
CA VAL A 90 8.06 -7.62 23.81
C VAL A 90 8.46 -6.17 24.08
N ASP A 91 7.50 -5.31 24.41
CA ASP A 91 7.79 -3.92 24.79
C ASP A 91 8.22 -3.79 26.26
N GLY A 92 8.62 -2.59 26.68
CA GLY A 92 9.03 -2.32 28.06
C GLY A 92 7.93 -2.52 29.12
N SER A 93 6.67 -2.71 28.71
CA SER A 93 5.54 -3.03 29.60
C SER A 93 5.26 -4.54 29.70
N GLY A 94 6.00 -5.36 28.96
CA GLY A 94 5.79 -6.82 28.90
C GLY A 94 4.73 -7.26 27.90
N LYS A 95 4.22 -6.37 27.04
CA LYS A 95 3.24 -6.73 26.02
C LYS A 95 3.91 -7.24 24.75
N THR A 96 3.33 -8.26 24.13
CA THR A 96 3.80 -8.79 22.85
C THR A 96 3.29 -7.94 21.68
N TRP A 97 4.18 -7.63 20.76
CA TRP A 97 3.93 -6.96 19.50
C TRP A 97 4.36 -7.87 18.35
N TYR A 98 3.53 -7.97 17.33
CA TYR A 98 3.87 -8.67 16.10
C TYR A 98 4.46 -7.72 15.08
N GLN A 99 5.58 -8.11 14.48
CA GLN A 99 6.02 -7.51 13.23
C GLN A 99 5.14 -8.05 12.11
N VAL A 100 4.54 -7.14 11.35
CA VAL A 100 3.63 -7.46 10.25
C VAL A 100 4.13 -6.88 8.94
N LYS A 101 3.91 -7.62 7.86
CA LYS A 101 4.01 -7.17 6.46
C LYS A 101 2.60 -7.11 5.86
N TYR A 102 2.28 -6.02 5.16
CA TYR A 102 0.97 -5.83 4.51
C TYR A 102 1.10 -5.02 3.21
N LEU A 103 0.12 -5.17 2.33
CA LEU A 103 0.08 -4.52 1.02
C LEU A 103 -0.86 -3.31 1.06
N ARG A 104 -0.46 -2.17 0.45
CA ARG A 104 -1.36 -1.03 0.21
C ARG A 104 -1.97 -1.08 -1.19
N ALA A 105 -1.16 -0.96 -2.24
CA ALA A 105 -1.56 -1.09 -3.64
C ALA A 105 -0.32 -1.25 -4.54
N SER A 106 -0.48 -1.84 -5.74
CA SER A 106 0.57 -1.94 -6.78
C SER A 106 1.96 -2.32 -6.23
N ASP A 107 2.03 -3.42 -5.46
CA ASP A 107 3.25 -3.91 -4.78
C ASP A 107 3.92 -2.92 -3.80
N THR A 108 3.16 -1.93 -3.31
CA THR A 108 3.58 -1.06 -2.22
C THR A 108 3.42 -1.79 -0.89
N TRP A 109 4.48 -2.48 -0.48
CA TRP A 109 4.57 -3.20 0.77
C TRP A 109 4.97 -2.30 1.94
N ARG A 110 4.37 -2.55 3.09
CA ARG A 110 4.72 -1.89 4.35
C ARG A 110 4.99 -2.89 5.45
N THR A 111 5.81 -2.48 6.40
CA THR A 111 6.16 -3.26 7.58
C THR A 111 6.09 -2.41 8.84
N GLY A 112 5.76 -3.03 9.96
CA GLY A 112 5.83 -2.40 11.28
C GLY A 112 5.36 -3.32 12.38
N TYR A 113 5.28 -2.80 13.60
CA TYR A 113 4.84 -3.53 14.78
C TYR A 113 3.40 -3.16 15.15
N VAL A 114 2.60 -4.18 15.45
CA VAL A 114 1.22 -4.04 15.93
C VAL A 114 1.03 -4.83 17.22
N LEU A 115 0.15 -4.38 18.11
CA LEU A 115 -0.10 -5.08 19.36
C LEU A 115 -0.78 -6.43 19.10
N SER A 116 -0.22 -7.52 19.61
CA SER A 116 -0.63 -8.90 19.26
C SER A 116 -2.09 -9.20 19.59
N THR A 117 -2.66 -8.54 20.60
CA THR A 117 -4.06 -8.69 21.05
C THR A 117 -5.08 -8.44 19.94
N TYR A 118 -4.72 -7.63 18.93
CA TYR A 118 -5.61 -7.28 17.82
C TYR A 118 -5.37 -8.11 16.55
N ILE A 119 -4.56 -9.16 16.62
CA ILE A 119 -4.25 -10.01 15.47
C ILE A 119 -4.84 -11.41 15.69
N LYS A 120 -5.51 -11.94 14.67
CA LYS A 120 -6.06 -13.30 14.64
C LYS A 120 -5.50 -14.05 13.45
N PHE A 121 -4.93 -15.23 13.69
CA PHE A 121 -4.41 -16.09 12.63
C PHE A 121 -5.55 -16.91 12.03
N TYR A 122 -5.58 -17.04 10.71
CA TYR A 122 -6.59 -17.85 10.03
C TYR A 122 -6.51 -19.32 10.47
N ASN A 123 -5.30 -19.86 10.57
CA ASN A 123 -5.05 -21.25 10.95
C ASN A 123 -5.44 -21.58 12.41
N ASP A 124 -5.64 -20.58 13.27
CA ASP A 124 -6.20 -20.81 14.61
C ASP A 124 -7.71 -21.04 14.57
N ILE A 125 -8.37 -20.55 13.52
CA ILE A 125 -9.82 -20.64 13.35
C ILE A 125 -10.17 -21.87 12.52
N ALA A 126 -9.49 -22.05 11.39
CA ALA A 126 -9.66 -23.19 10.49
C ALA A 126 -8.27 -23.63 9.98
N ALA A 127 -7.79 -24.77 10.45
CA ALA A 127 -6.44 -25.23 10.15
C ALA A 127 -6.37 -25.88 8.76
N VAL A 128 -5.20 -25.83 8.12
CA VAL A 128 -4.95 -26.53 6.86
C VAL A 128 -5.12 -28.04 7.08
N GLY A 129 -5.92 -28.68 6.22
CA GLY A 129 -6.19 -30.12 6.31
C GLY A 129 -7.17 -30.54 7.42
N GLU A 130 -7.81 -29.58 8.10
CA GLU A 130 -8.90 -29.87 9.05
C GLU A 130 -10.10 -30.54 8.35
N ASP A 131 -10.38 -30.15 7.10
CA ASP A 131 -11.38 -30.74 6.21
C ASP A 131 -10.72 -31.14 4.88
N PRO A 132 -10.25 -32.40 4.74
CA PRO A 132 -9.54 -32.87 3.55
C PRO A 132 -10.37 -32.81 2.25
N ASP A 133 -11.70 -32.97 2.34
CA ASP A 133 -12.58 -32.91 1.18
C ASP A 133 -12.69 -31.47 0.68
N PHE A 134 -12.78 -30.50 1.60
CA PHE A 134 -12.76 -29.09 1.23
C PHE A 134 -11.41 -28.63 0.68
N GLU A 135 -10.28 -29.11 1.22
CA GLU A 135 -8.95 -28.84 0.64
C GLU A 135 -8.86 -29.31 -0.81
N LYS A 136 -9.30 -30.56 -1.06
CA LYS A 136 -9.34 -31.13 -2.40
C LYS A 136 -10.26 -30.32 -3.32
N TYR A 137 -11.41 -29.89 -2.82
CA TYR A 137 -12.32 -29.02 -3.56
C TYR A 137 -11.67 -27.69 -3.94
N LEU A 138 -10.95 -27.02 -3.03
CA LEU A 138 -10.23 -25.78 -3.33
C LEU A 138 -9.13 -25.98 -4.38
N GLU A 139 -8.46 -27.14 -4.38
CA GLU A 139 -7.48 -27.53 -5.40
C GLU A 139 -8.13 -27.80 -6.76
N GLU A 140 -9.26 -28.49 -6.81
CA GLU A 140 -10.04 -28.72 -8.04
C GLU A 140 -10.57 -27.40 -8.63
N GLN A 141 -10.98 -26.47 -7.77
CA GLN A 141 -11.30 -25.08 -8.15
C GLN A 141 -10.06 -24.26 -8.51
N ASN A 142 -8.85 -24.80 -8.32
CA ASN A 142 -7.57 -24.13 -8.61
C ASN A 142 -7.41 -22.77 -7.89
N PHE A 143 -7.94 -22.61 -6.68
CA PHE A 143 -7.77 -21.37 -5.92
C PHE A 143 -6.28 -21.14 -5.55
N PRO A 144 -5.74 -19.92 -5.74
CA PRO A 144 -4.41 -19.57 -5.25
C PRO A 144 -4.33 -19.65 -3.72
N GLU A 145 -3.13 -19.90 -3.17
CA GLU A 145 -2.96 -20.07 -1.71
C GLU A 145 -3.43 -18.84 -0.91
N SER A 146 -3.27 -17.64 -1.47
CA SER A 146 -3.71 -16.38 -0.84
C SER A 146 -5.23 -16.28 -0.62
N TYR A 147 -6.03 -17.15 -1.23
CA TYR A 147 -7.49 -17.25 -1.05
C TYR A 147 -7.89 -18.32 -0.05
N LYS A 148 -7.11 -19.40 0.11
CA LYS A 148 -7.58 -20.62 0.78
C LYS A 148 -7.84 -20.39 2.27
N ALA A 149 -6.99 -19.64 2.95
CA ALA A 149 -7.12 -19.38 4.39
C ALA A 149 -8.46 -18.70 4.78
N PRO A 150 -8.87 -17.57 4.17
CA PRO A 150 -10.19 -17.00 4.45
C PRO A 150 -11.35 -17.91 4.01
N LEU A 151 -11.20 -18.66 2.91
CA LEU A 151 -12.23 -19.61 2.47
C LEU A 151 -12.46 -20.75 3.47
N ARG A 152 -11.41 -21.29 4.09
CA ARG A 152 -11.55 -22.30 5.17
C ARG A 152 -12.35 -21.76 6.34
N VAL A 153 -12.11 -20.50 6.73
CA VAL A 153 -12.86 -19.86 7.82
C VAL A 153 -14.33 -19.70 7.46
N LEU A 154 -14.64 -19.29 6.24
CA LEU A 154 -16.02 -19.15 5.76
C LEU A 154 -16.73 -20.51 5.64
N HIS A 155 -16.06 -21.52 5.08
CA HIS A 155 -16.58 -22.89 4.98
C HIS A 155 -16.90 -23.48 6.34
N LYS A 156 -16.00 -23.32 7.32
CA LYS A 156 -16.23 -23.77 8.70
C LYS A 156 -17.45 -23.11 9.35
N GLN A 157 -17.75 -21.85 8.99
CA GLN A 157 -18.94 -21.13 9.46
C GLN A 157 -20.20 -21.52 8.69
N HIS A 158 -20.07 -21.81 7.39
CA HIS A 158 -21.17 -22.08 6.47
C HIS A 158 -20.85 -23.28 5.56
N PRO A 159 -20.98 -24.52 6.05
CA PRO A 159 -20.56 -25.72 5.31
C PRO A 159 -21.37 -26.01 4.04
N THR A 160 -22.53 -25.37 3.87
CA THR A 160 -23.41 -25.50 2.70
C THR A 160 -23.10 -24.49 1.59
N TRP A 161 -22.19 -23.54 1.83
CA TRP A 161 -21.81 -22.55 0.83
C TRP A 161 -20.85 -23.14 -0.19
N ILE A 162 -21.04 -22.76 -1.45
CA ILE A 162 -20.25 -23.25 -2.58
C ILE A 162 -19.38 -22.10 -3.08
N PHE A 163 -18.06 -22.27 -3.02
CA PHE A 163 -17.10 -21.27 -3.47
C PHE A 163 -16.54 -21.65 -4.83
N GLN A 164 -16.91 -20.93 -5.89
CA GLN A 164 -16.46 -21.21 -7.26
C GLN A 164 -15.39 -20.21 -7.67
N ALA A 165 -14.27 -20.71 -8.18
CA ALA A 165 -13.22 -19.85 -8.69
C ALA A 165 -13.59 -19.36 -10.10
N GLN A 166 -13.76 -18.05 -10.27
CA GLN A 166 -14.00 -17.44 -11.56
C GLN A 166 -12.69 -16.87 -12.10
N ARG A 167 -12.14 -17.51 -13.14
CA ARG A 167 -10.90 -17.05 -13.78
C ARG A 167 -11.17 -15.80 -14.57
N ILE A 168 -10.38 -14.77 -14.27
CA ILE A 168 -10.38 -13.52 -15.01
C ILE A 168 -9.18 -13.51 -15.93
N ASP A 169 -9.41 -13.37 -17.24
CA ASP A 169 -8.37 -13.30 -18.26
C ASP A 169 -7.76 -11.89 -18.35
N LEU A 170 -7.36 -11.35 -17.20
CA LEU A 170 -6.71 -10.06 -17.07
C LEU A 170 -5.59 -10.12 -16.03
N GLU A 171 -4.50 -9.46 -16.36
CA GLU A 171 -3.40 -9.16 -15.45
C GLU A 171 -3.88 -8.22 -14.33
N TRP A 172 -3.61 -8.58 -13.07
CA TRP A 172 -4.00 -7.78 -11.91
C TRP A 172 -3.54 -6.32 -12.03
N SER A 173 -2.29 -6.09 -12.47
CA SER A 173 -1.73 -4.75 -12.64
C SER A 173 -2.45 -3.95 -13.73
N THR A 174 -2.91 -4.62 -14.79
CA THR A 174 -3.68 -3.98 -15.87
C THR A 174 -5.07 -3.60 -15.39
N ALA A 175 -5.77 -4.50 -14.70
CA ALA A 175 -7.08 -4.21 -14.14
C ALA A 175 -7.02 -3.05 -13.13
N LEU A 176 -6.03 -3.05 -12.25
CA LEU A 176 -5.85 -1.95 -11.30
C LEU A 176 -5.52 -0.62 -11.99
N TYR A 177 -4.71 -0.64 -13.05
CA TYR A 177 -4.38 0.56 -13.82
C TYR A 177 -5.62 1.16 -14.50
N GLU A 178 -6.40 0.33 -15.20
CA GLU A 178 -7.62 0.76 -15.89
C GLU A 178 -8.67 1.30 -14.90
N GLU A 179 -8.90 0.61 -13.80
CA GLU A 179 -9.83 1.03 -12.75
C GLU A 179 -9.35 2.27 -11.97
N SER A 180 -8.04 2.56 -11.98
CA SER A 180 -7.47 3.72 -11.28
C SER A 180 -7.45 5.01 -12.09
N LYS A 181 -7.92 5.00 -13.34
CA LYS A 181 -8.05 6.22 -14.14
C LYS A 181 -9.07 7.17 -13.52
N VAL A 182 -8.71 8.46 -13.43
CA VAL A 182 -9.57 9.49 -12.87
C VAL A 182 -10.90 9.54 -13.63
N GLY A 183 -12.00 9.44 -12.90
CA GLY A 183 -13.36 9.48 -13.45
C GLY A 183 -13.98 8.11 -13.73
N VAL A 184 -13.21 7.01 -13.66
CA VAL A 184 -13.77 5.63 -13.74
C VAL A 184 -14.45 5.27 -12.43
N ASN A 185 -13.69 5.33 -11.33
CA ASN A 185 -14.18 5.08 -9.99
C ASN A 185 -14.38 6.37 -9.20
N MET A 186 -15.46 6.40 -8.44
CA MET A 186 -15.90 7.55 -7.67
C MET A 186 -16.29 7.15 -6.24
N ILE A 187 -16.28 8.14 -5.35
CA ILE A 187 -16.65 7.98 -3.95
C ILE A 187 -17.36 9.23 -3.42
N HIS A 188 -18.31 9.02 -2.51
CA HIS A 188 -19.05 10.10 -1.86
C HIS A 188 -18.23 10.86 -0.79
N PRO A 189 -18.58 12.13 -0.49
CA PRO A 189 -17.80 13.01 0.40
C PRO A 189 -17.86 12.62 1.87
N TYR A 190 -18.82 11.79 2.28
CA TYR A 190 -18.93 11.36 3.67
C TYR A 190 -17.91 10.27 4.02
N TYR A 191 -17.27 9.62 3.04
CA TYR A 191 -16.11 8.76 3.25
C TYR A 191 -14.83 9.57 3.46
N ALA A 192 -13.79 8.88 3.95
CA ALA A 192 -12.52 9.50 4.32
C ALA A 192 -11.86 10.24 3.15
N ALA A 193 -11.22 11.38 3.43
CA ALA A 193 -10.49 12.16 2.44
C ALA A 193 -9.34 11.36 1.80
N SER A 194 -8.75 10.40 2.53
CA SER A 194 -7.72 9.47 2.04
C SER A 194 -8.22 8.50 0.96
N TRP A 195 -9.52 8.41 0.72
CA TRP A 195 -10.07 7.58 -0.37
C TRP A 195 -10.14 8.35 -1.69
N ARG A 196 -9.90 9.66 -1.67
CA ARG A 196 -9.99 10.50 -2.87
C ARG A 196 -8.64 10.61 -3.57
N SER A 197 -8.68 10.65 -4.89
CA SER A 197 -7.49 10.79 -5.72
C SER A 197 -6.89 12.19 -5.57
N MET A 198 -5.57 12.25 -5.56
CA MET A 198 -4.82 13.51 -5.62
C MET A 198 -4.16 13.69 -7.00
N GLU A 199 -4.50 12.83 -7.97
CA GLU A 199 -3.95 12.88 -9.32
C GLU A 199 -4.46 14.11 -10.10
N GLU A 200 -3.73 14.43 -11.17
CA GLU A 200 -4.15 15.47 -12.10
C GLU A 200 -5.56 15.17 -12.66
N GLY A 201 -6.40 16.19 -12.73
CA GLY A 201 -7.82 16.05 -13.10
C GLY A 201 -8.76 15.65 -11.95
N ALA A 202 -8.23 15.17 -10.81
CA ALA A 202 -9.04 14.89 -9.61
C ALA A 202 -8.87 15.93 -8.50
N TYR A 203 -7.72 16.61 -8.44
CA TYR A 203 -7.41 17.58 -7.39
C TYR A 203 -6.86 18.89 -7.94
N ASN A 204 -7.37 20.02 -7.43
CA ASN A 204 -6.89 21.36 -7.75
C ASN A 204 -5.80 21.78 -6.74
N TRP A 205 -4.56 21.86 -7.24
CA TRP A 205 -3.39 22.21 -6.44
C TRP A 205 -3.30 23.69 -6.03
N GLU A 206 -4.03 24.58 -6.71
CA GLU A 206 -4.06 26.02 -6.39
C GLU A 206 -5.06 26.31 -5.27
N THR A 207 -6.25 25.71 -5.34
CA THR A 207 -7.33 25.91 -4.36
C THR A 207 -7.31 24.88 -3.23
N GLN A 208 -6.50 23.82 -3.35
CA GLN A 208 -6.41 22.69 -2.42
C GLN A 208 -7.73 21.93 -2.24
N THR A 209 -8.51 21.78 -3.31
CA THR A 209 -9.82 21.12 -3.30
C THR A 209 -9.92 20.05 -4.38
N TRP A 210 -10.69 18.99 -4.12
CA TRP A 210 -11.02 18.00 -5.15
C TRP A 210 -12.03 18.54 -6.17
N TYR A 211 -11.89 18.10 -7.42
CA TYR A 211 -12.91 18.31 -8.43
C TYR A 211 -14.08 17.35 -8.19
N GLU A 212 -15.29 17.89 -8.20
CA GLU A 212 -16.50 17.10 -8.28
C GLU A 212 -16.63 16.57 -9.71
N LEU A 213 -16.65 15.24 -9.86
CA LEU A 213 -16.68 14.59 -11.18
C LEU A 213 -18.10 14.21 -11.61
N ASP A 214 -18.99 13.94 -10.64
CA ASP A 214 -20.42 13.68 -10.87
C ASP A 214 -21.22 13.88 -9.57
N THR A 215 -22.27 14.70 -9.59
CA THR A 215 -23.31 14.83 -8.55
C THR A 215 -22.81 14.62 -7.10
N GLY A 216 -21.82 15.42 -6.70
CA GLY A 216 -21.23 15.42 -5.36
C GLY A 216 -20.18 14.35 -5.10
N CYS A 217 -19.77 13.55 -6.09
CA CYS A 217 -18.77 12.48 -6.00
C CYS A 217 -17.39 12.92 -6.51
N TYR A 218 -16.35 12.28 -5.97
CA TYR A 218 -14.94 12.58 -6.25
C TYR A 218 -14.23 11.34 -6.78
N GLY A 219 -13.22 11.53 -7.63
CA GLY A 219 -12.38 10.42 -8.10
C GLY A 219 -11.64 9.72 -6.94
N THR A 220 -11.42 8.42 -7.06
CA THR A 220 -10.85 7.57 -6.00
C THR A 220 -9.34 7.40 -6.08
N SER A 221 -8.68 7.24 -4.94
CA SER A 221 -7.23 6.95 -4.87
C SER A 221 -6.90 5.53 -5.36
N ALA A 222 -5.70 5.34 -5.90
CA ALA A 222 -5.25 4.02 -6.33
C ALA A 222 -5.30 2.98 -5.19
N THR A 223 -5.01 3.39 -3.95
CA THR A 223 -5.07 2.51 -2.77
C THR A 223 -6.49 2.01 -2.48
N ILE A 224 -7.52 2.87 -2.59
CA ILE A 224 -8.89 2.42 -2.35
C ILE A 224 -9.42 1.58 -3.52
N ASN A 225 -9.01 1.89 -4.76
CA ASN A 225 -9.35 1.06 -5.92
C ASN A 225 -8.74 -0.33 -5.79
N ALA A 226 -7.47 -0.44 -5.40
CA ALA A 226 -6.83 -1.73 -5.14
C ALA A 226 -7.56 -2.54 -4.07
N TYR A 227 -8.02 -1.88 -2.99
CA TYR A 227 -8.78 -2.54 -1.93
C TYR A 227 -10.09 -3.16 -2.43
N PHE A 228 -10.94 -2.38 -3.13
CA PHE A 228 -12.25 -2.89 -3.57
C PHE A 228 -12.15 -3.81 -4.79
N LEU A 229 -11.15 -3.61 -5.64
CA LEU A 229 -10.89 -4.50 -6.76
C LEU A 229 -10.35 -5.85 -6.29
N ASP A 230 -9.61 -5.93 -5.17
CA ASP A 230 -9.04 -7.19 -4.71
C ASP A 230 -10.12 -8.14 -4.16
N PRO A 231 -10.40 -9.28 -4.82
CA PRO A 231 -11.52 -10.13 -4.43
C PRO A 231 -11.35 -10.73 -3.02
N ARG A 232 -10.11 -10.86 -2.54
CA ARG A 232 -9.81 -11.43 -1.22
C ARG A 232 -10.31 -10.55 -0.09
N ASN A 233 -10.46 -9.25 -0.30
CA ASN A 233 -11.08 -8.35 0.68
C ASN A 233 -12.57 -8.64 0.88
N GLY A 234 -13.25 -9.24 -0.12
CA GLY A 234 -14.60 -9.74 0.05
C GLY A 234 -14.70 -11.02 0.88
N LEU A 235 -13.60 -11.75 1.09
CA LEU A 235 -13.58 -13.03 1.80
C LEU A 235 -13.33 -12.87 3.31
N CYS A 236 -13.18 -11.64 3.78
CA CYS A 236 -12.74 -11.38 5.14
C CYS A 236 -13.84 -11.58 6.21
N ASN A 237 -15.11 -11.71 5.81
CA ASN A 237 -16.24 -11.99 6.69
C ASN A 237 -17.45 -12.54 5.90
N ASP A 238 -18.45 -13.03 6.63
CA ASP A 238 -19.66 -13.68 6.09
C ASP A 238 -20.69 -12.72 5.48
N THR A 239 -20.40 -11.41 5.44
CA THR A 239 -21.24 -10.37 4.84
C THR A 239 -20.65 -9.89 3.51
N SER A 240 -19.37 -9.51 3.50
CA SER A 240 -18.71 -8.97 2.30
C SER A 240 -18.66 -9.96 1.13
N ILE A 241 -18.69 -11.27 1.40
CA ILE A 241 -18.67 -12.31 0.37
C ILE A 241 -19.90 -12.28 -0.55
N PHE A 242 -21.02 -11.71 -0.09
CA PHE A 242 -22.25 -11.60 -0.89
C PHE A 242 -22.09 -10.69 -2.12
N GLN A 243 -21.00 -9.92 -2.23
CA GLN A 243 -20.69 -9.23 -3.49
C GLN A 243 -20.36 -10.20 -4.64
N PHE A 244 -20.06 -11.47 -4.30
CA PHE A 244 -19.74 -12.55 -5.22
C PHE A 244 -20.89 -13.57 -5.37
N GLU A 245 -22.05 -13.36 -4.74
CA GLU A 245 -23.18 -14.28 -4.90
C GLU A 245 -23.56 -14.41 -6.37
N ASP A 246 -23.74 -15.64 -6.86
CA ASP A 246 -24.24 -15.89 -8.20
C ASP A 246 -25.71 -15.52 -8.28
N LEU A 247 -25.97 -14.40 -8.94
CA LEU A 247 -27.31 -13.84 -9.14
C LEU A 247 -28.08 -14.57 -10.25
N SER A 248 -27.55 -15.65 -10.83
CA SER A 248 -28.23 -16.46 -11.84
C SER A 248 -29.28 -17.40 -11.24
N TYR A 249 -30.20 -17.91 -12.07
CA TYR A 249 -31.13 -18.95 -11.64
C TYR A 249 -30.43 -20.30 -11.49
N LEU A 250 -30.18 -20.71 -10.24
CA LEU A 250 -29.66 -22.02 -9.86
C LEU A 250 -30.78 -22.90 -9.27
N PRO A 251 -31.30 -23.92 -9.98
CA PRO A 251 -32.46 -24.68 -9.53
C PRO A 251 -32.21 -25.51 -8.25
N ASP A 252 -30.97 -25.92 -8.01
CA ASP A 252 -30.60 -26.70 -6.82
C ASP A 252 -30.41 -25.81 -5.57
N SER A 253 -30.13 -24.53 -5.77
CA SER A 253 -29.91 -23.55 -4.70
C SER A 253 -31.17 -22.77 -4.32
N HIS A 254 -32.17 -22.73 -5.21
CA HIS A 254 -33.33 -21.86 -5.10
C HIS A 254 -34.64 -22.61 -4.92
N SER A 255 -35.42 -22.23 -3.90
CA SER A 255 -36.75 -22.80 -3.64
C SER A 255 -37.85 -21.74 -3.54
N ALA A 256 -39.09 -22.14 -3.82
CA ALA A 256 -40.26 -21.28 -3.63
C ALA A 256 -40.46 -20.94 -2.13
N GLU A 257 -40.15 -21.85 -1.22
CA GLU A 257 -40.26 -21.65 0.23
C GLU A 257 -39.32 -20.54 0.74
N ASN A 258 -38.06 -20.57 0.31
CA ASN A 258 -37.08 -19.53 0.68
C ASN A 258 -37.42 -18.20 0.00
N THR A 259 -37.90 -18.24 -1.24
CA THR A 259 -38.42 -17.05 -1.94
C THR A 259 -39.60 -16.44 -1.20
N PHE A 260 -40.55 -17.25 -0.73
CA PHE A 260 -41.67 -16.82 0.13
C PHE A 260 -41.16 -16.17 1.41
N SER A 261 -40.16 -16.76 2.05
CA SER A 261 -39.57 -16.25 3.29
C SER A 261 -38.98 -14.84 3.11
N ILE A 262 -38.35 -14.56 1.96
CA ILE A 262 -37.83 -13.22 1.62
C ILE A 262 -38.96 -12.19 1.51
N VAL A 263 -40.08 -12.54 0.88
CA VAL A 263 -41.21 -11.61 0.68
C VAL A 263 -42.23 -11.61 1.82
N LYS A 264 -42.03 -12.45 2.85
CA LYS A 264 -42.92 -12.58 4.01
C LYS A 264 -43.14 -11.23 4.69
N GLY A 265 -44.40 -10.94 5.00
CA GLY A 265 -44.82 -9.65 5.58
C GLY A 265 -44.99 -8.52 4.57
N THR A 266 -44.96 -8.83 3.27
CA THR A 266 -45.33 -7.90 2.19
C THR A 266 -46.54 -8.44 1.41
N PHE A 267 -47.15 -7.60 0.57
CA PHE A 267 -48.21 -8.05 -0.34
C PHE A 267 -47.74 -9.14 -1.33
N LEU A 268 -46.43 -9.22 -1.60
CA LEU A 268 -45.82 -10.24 -2.48
C LEU A 268 -45.82 -11.65 -1.86
N ALA A 269 -46.23 -11.81 -0.60
CA ALA A 269 -46.53 -13.12 -0.02
C ALA A 269 -47.95 -13.62 -0.38
N GLY A 270 -48.76 -12.79 -1.04
CA GLY A 270 -50.14 -13.09 -1.41
C GLY A 270 -50.32 -13.62 -2.82
N GLU A 271 -51.56 -13.50 -3.31
CA GLU A 271 -52.00 -13.97 -4.61
C GLU A 271 -52.64 -12.83 -5.42
N TYR A 272 -52.72 -13.01 -6.73
CA TYR A 272 -53.42 -12.10 -7.63
C TYR A 272 -54.17 -12.88 -8.72
N SER A 273 -55.07 -12.20 -9.43
CA SER A 273 -55.81 -12.79 -10.55
C SER A 273 -55.96 -11.81 -11.70
N PHE A 274 -56.01 -12.33 -12.92
CA PHE A 274 -56.26 -11.56 -14.14
C PHE A 274 -56.96 -12.43 -15.18
N THR A 275 -57.64 -11.81 -16.15
CA THR A 275 -58.31 -12.51 -17.25
C THR A 275 -57.63 -12.16 -18.56
N GLU A 276 -57.21 -13.16 -19.33
CA GLU A 276 -56.57 -13.00 -20.63
C GLU A 276 -57.04 -14.11 -21.59
N LYS A 277 -56.77 -14.00 -22.90
CA LYS A 277 -56.92 -15.12 -23.82
C LYS A 277 -56.03 -16.28 -23.38
N ARG A 278 -56.55 -17.49 -23.43
CA ARG A 278 -55.81 -18.69 -23.02
C ARG A 278 -54.55 -18.85 -23.87
N ASP A 279 -53.41 -18.88 -23.20
CA ASP A 279 -52.11 -19.19 -23.79
C ASP A 279 -51.34 -20.10 -22.83
N ASP A 280 -51.48 -21.41 -23.01
CA ASP A 280 -50.86 -22.42 -22.13
C ASP A 280 -49.33 -22.48 -22.29
N ASN A 281 -48.77 -21.88 -23.36
CA ASN A 281 -47.32 -21.83 -23.58
C ASN A 281 -46.68 -20.68 -22.79
N PHE A 282 -47.41 -19.57 -22.64
CA PHE A 282 -46.92 -18.40 -21.91
C PHE A 282 -47.40 -18.37 -20.45
N TYR A 283 -48.65 -18.73 -20.19
CA TYR A 283 -49.23 -18.84 -18.86
C TYR A 283 -49.40 -20.32 -18.48
N PRO A 284 -48.71 -20.84 -17.44
CA PRO A 284 -48.84 -22.23 -17.08
C PRO A 284 -50.26 -22.63 -16.70
N SER A 285 -50.68 -23.81 -17.18
CA SER A 285 -52.04 -24.32 -17.04
C SER A 285 -52.52 -24.50 -15.60
N TYR A 286 -51.61 -24.73 -14.65
CA TYR A 286 -51.96 -24.86 -13.22
C TYR A 286 -52.51 -23.56 -12.62
N GLY A 287 -52.27 -22.42 -13.24
CA GLY A 287 -52.82 -21.13 -12.80
C GLY A 287 -54.25 -20.89 -13.24
N ILE A 288 -54.84 -21.75 -14.08
CA ILE A 288 -56.20 -21.56 -14.59
C ILE A 288 -57.21 -21.86 -13.48
N VAL A 289 -58.10 -20.90 -13.22
CA VAL A 289 -59.25 -21.14 -12.33
C VAL A 289 -60.25 -22.03 -13.05
N ALA A 290 -60.50 -23.22 -12.50
CA ALA A 290 -61.41 -24.21 -13.09
C ALA A 290 -62.81 -23.61 -13.33
N GLY A 291 -63.33 -23.78 -14.55
CA GLY A 291 -64.65 -23.27 -14.96
C GLY A 291 -64.70 -21.77 -15.29
N SER A 292 -63.56 -21.08 -15.36
CA SER A 292 -63.51 -19.64 -15.69
C SER A 292 -63.47 -19.31 -17.19
N GLU A 293 -63.38 -20.33 -18.05
CA GLU A 293 -63.32 -20.15 -19.49
C GLU A 293 -64.63 -19.57 -20.04
N LYS A 294 -64.50 -18.47 -20.79
CA LYS A 294 -65.62 -17.80 -21.45
C LYS A 294 -65.71 -18.25 -22.90
N GLU A 295 -66.88 -18.06 -23.51
CA GLU A 295 -67.12 -18.38 -24.93
C GLU A 295 -66.15 -17.70 -25.89
N ASP A 296 -65.61 -16.54 -25.50
CA ASP A 296 -64.63 -15.82 -26.31
C ASP A 296 -63.21 -16.41 -26.22
N GLY A 297 -62.97 -17.44 -25.40
CA GLY A 297 -61.67 -18.07 -25.19
C GLY A 297 -60.77 -17.35 -24.16
N THR A 298 -61.31 -16.40 -23.39
CA THR A 298 -60.60 -15.87 -22.22
C THR A 298 -60.78 -16.78 -21.00
N VAL A 299 -59.75 -16.85 -20.16
CA VAL A 299 -59.76 -17.59 -18.89
C VAL A 299 -59.26 -16.68 -17.76
N THR A 300 -59.69 -16.97 -16.53
CA THR A 300 -59.14 -16.29 -15.35
C THR A 300 -57.99 -17.09 -14.80
N TYR A 301 -56.82 -16.45 -14.71
CA TYR A 301 -55.64 -16.98 -14.05
C TYR A 301 -55.58 -16.50 -12.61
N LYS A 302 -55.11 -17.37 -11.71
CA LYS A 302 -54.80 -17.06 -10.31
C LYS A 302 -53.42 -17.63 -9.97
N TYR A 303 -52.50 -16.76 -9.56
CA TYR A 303 -51.15 -17.14 -9.15
C TYR A 303 -50.81 -16.54 -7.79
N SER A 304 -49.91 -17.19 -7.05
CA SER A 304 -49.16 -16.50 -6.02
C SER A 304 -48.07 -15.62 -6.66
N TYR A 305 -47.71 -14.53 -6.00
CA TYR A 305 -46.57 -13.71 -6.43
C TYR A 305 -45.26 -14.52 -6.37
N VAL A 306 -45.10 -15.41 -5.39
CA VAL A 306 -43.92 -16.27 -5.27
C VAL A 306 -43.78 -17.22 -6.46
N ASP A 307 -44.86 -17.89 -6.88
CA ASP A 307 -44.82 -18.75 -8.06
C ASP A 307 -44.46 -17.95 -9.31
N THR A 308 -44.94 -16.72 -9.41
CA THR A 308 -44.62 -15.82 -10.52
C THR A 308 -43.15 -15.41 -10.49
N ILE A 309 -42.58 -15.10 -9.30
CA ILE A 309 -41.16 -14.79 -9.13
C ILE A 309 -40.29 -15.99 -9.51
N MET A 310 -40.66 -17.20 -9.10
CA MET A 310 -39.94 -18.43 -9.49
C MET A 310 -39.97 -18.68 -11.00
N GLN A 311 -41.11 -18.40 -11.64
CA GLN A 311 -41.22 -18.49 -13.10
C GLN A 311 -40.41 -17.40 -13.81
N ALA A 312 -40.45 -16.17 -13.30
CA ALA A 312 -39.66 -15.06 -13.81
C ALA A 312 -38.16 -15.33 -13.68
N ALA A 313 -37.73 -15.89 -12.56
CA ALA A 313 -36.37 -16.34 -12.34
C ALA A 313 -35.92 -17.34 -13.41
N LYS A 314 -36.73 -18.39 -13.65
CA LYS A 314 -36.46 -19.39 -14.68
C LYS A 314 -36.45 -18.79 -16.09
N TYR A 315 -37.39 -17.91 -16.41
CA TYR A 315 -37.53 -17.27 -17.71
C TYR A 315 -36.34 -16.33 -18.00
N ALA A 316 -36.02 -15.45 -17.07
CA ALA A 316 -35.00 -14.42 -17.21
C ALA A 316 -33.58 -14.90 -16.85
N LYS A 317 -33.46 -16.13 -16.33
CA LYS A 317 -32.23 -16.74 -15.78
C LYS A 317 -31.62 -15.96 -14.61
N VAL A 318 -32.48 -15.37 -13.77
CA VAL A 318 -32.09 -14.57 -12.59
C VAL A 318 -32.47 -15.29 -11.31
N SER A 319 -31.69 -15.15 -10.24
CA SER A 319 -31.98 -15.69 -8.92
C SER A 319 -33.35 -15.18 -8.43
N PRO A 320 -34.27 -16.06 -8.00
CA PRO A 320 -35.53 -15.64 -7.41
C PRO A 320 -35.32 -14.94 -6.07
N TYR A 321 -34.20 -15.19 -5.37
CA TYR A 321 -33.86 -14.50 -4.13
C TYR A 321 -33.44 -13.05 -4.42
N HIS A 322 -32.66 -12.83 -5.49
CA HIS A 322 -32.34 -11.49 -5.97
C HIS A 322 -33.60 -10.74 -6.44
N LEU A 323 -34.44 -11.38 -7.26
CA LEU A 323 -35.70 -10.79 -7.73
C LEU A 323 -36.63 -10.45 -6.55
N ALA A 324 -36.82 -11.37 -5.61
CA ALA A 324 -37.65 -11.16 -4.42
C ALA A 324 -37.14 -10.01 -3.54
N SER A 325 -35.83 -9.94 -3.32
CA SER A 325 -35.20 -8.88 -2.53
C SER A 325 -35.38 -7.51 -3.19
N ARG A 326 -35.14 -7.41 -4.51
CA ARG A 326 -35.41 -6.20 -5.31
C ARG A 326 -36.87 -5.80 -5.22
N LEU A 327 -37.81 -6.71 -5.50
CA LEU A 327 -39.24 -6.43 -5.45
C LEU A 327 -39.68 -5.93 -4.06
N ARG A 328 -39.17 -6.54 -2.99
CA ARG A 328 -39.43 -6.10 -1.61
C ARG A 328 -38.90 -4.70 -1.34
N GLN A 329 -37.70 -4.37 -1.83
CA GLN A 329 -37.09 -3.05 -1.68
C GLN A 329 -37.83 -1.99 -2.50
N GLU A 330 -38.10 -2.27 -3.77
CA GLU A 330 -38.72 -1.34 -4.72
C GLU A 330 -40.17 -1.03 -4.37
N MET A 331 -40.95 -2.05 -3.98
CA MET A 331 -42.39 -1.92 -3.75
C MET A 331 -42.76 -1.71 -2.28
N GLY A 332 -41.81 -1.93 -1.37
CA GLY A 332 -42.06 -1.92 0.07
C GLY A 332 -43.06 -3.00 0.51
N THR A 333 -43.56 -2.87 1.75
CA THR A 333 -44.46 -3.89 2.32
C THR A 333 -45.87 -3.83 1.76
N GLN A 334 -46.35 -2.64 1.39
CA GLN A 334 -47.73 -2.39 0.96
C GLN A 334 -47.92 -2.31 -0.56
N GLY A 335 -46.84 -2.26 -1.35
CA GLY A 335 -46.92 -2.03 -2.78
C GLY A 335 -47.15 -0.55 -3.14
N SER A 336 -47.17 -0.28 -4.45
CA SER A 336 -47.38 1.06 -5.00
C SER A 336 -48.49 1.05 -6.05
N PRO A 337 -49.03 2.22 -6.46
CA PRO A 337 -49.99 2.27 -7.58
C PRO A 337 -49.45 1.67 -8.88
N LEU A 338 -48.12 1.65 -9.07
CA LEU A 338 -47.48 0.97 -10.20
C LEU A 338 -47.56 -0.56 -10.07
N ALA A 339 -47.37 -1.11 -8.87
CA ALA A 339 -47.52 -2.55 -8.61
C ALA A 339 -48.95 -3.05 -8.78
N PHE A 340 -49.93 -2.18 -8.52
CA PHE A 340 -51.35 -2.54 -8.60
C PHE A 340 -52.01 -2.15 -9.91
N GLY A 341 -51.29 -1.48 -10.82
CA GLY A 341 -51.86 -0.98 -12.07
C GLY A 341 -52.98 0.03 -11.85
N THR A 342 -52.88 0.83 -10.79
CA THR A 342 -53.88 1.83 -10.39
C THR A 342 -53.36 3.27 -10.50
N TYR A 343 -52.23 3.47 -11.20
CA TYR A 343 -51.70 4.80 -11.42
C TYR A 343 -52.64 5.62 -12.32
N PRO A 344 -53.11 6.81 -11.89
CA PRO A 344 -54.11 7.58 -12.64
C PRO A 344 -53.71 7.87 -14.10
N GLY A 345 -54.61 7.55 -15.03
CA GLY A 345 -54.41 7.73 -16.48
C GLY A 345 -53.63 6.61 -17.18
N TYR A 346 -53.20 5.60 -16.41
CA TYR A 346 -52.48 4.41 -16.88
C TYR A 346 -52.99 3.14 -16.17
N GLU A 347 -54.27 3.11 -15.85
CA GLU A 347 -54.91 1.98 -15.17
C GLU A 347 -54.83 0.70 -16.01
N GLY A 348 -54.55 -0.44 -15.36
CA GLY A 348 -54.35 -1.73 -16.01
C GLY A 348 -52.92 -1.99 -16.49
N TYR A 349 -51.98 -1.07 -16.27
CA TYR A 349 -50.56 -1.27 -16.57
C TYR A 349 -49.71 -1.34 -15.32
N PHE A 350 -48.92 -2.41 -15.21
CA PHE A 350 -48.23 -2.79 -13.98
C PHE A 350 -46.72 -2.57 -14.14
N ASN A 351 -46.04 -2.09 -13.09
CA ASN A 351 -44.59 -1.95 -13.06
C ASN A 351 -44.05 -2.25 -11.66
N PHE A 352 -43.40 -3.40 -11.51
CA PHE A 352 -42.93 -3.94 -10.23
C PHE A 352 -41.47 -3.58 -9.90
N TYR A 353 -40.70 -3.11 -10.88
CA TYR A 353 -39.27 -2.83 -10.74
C TYR A 353 -38.93 -1.35 -10.96
N ASN A 354 -39.94 -0.48 -11.02
CA ASN A 354 -39.78 0.95 -11.29
C ASN A 354 -38.98 1.24 -12.58
N ILE A 355 -39.02 0.34 -13.56
CA ILE A 355 -38.26 0.49 -14.81
C ILE A 355 -38.81 1.68 -15.60
N GLY A 356 -37.91 2.59 -16.01
CA GLY A 356 -38.28 3.85 -16.65
C GLY A 356 -38.81 4.93 -15.70
N ALA A 357 -38.80 4.70 -14.38
CA ALA A 357 -39.33 5.64 -13.39
C ALA A 357 -38.27 6.64 -12.89
N TYR A 358 -37.85 7.56 -13.75
CA TYR A 358 -37.01 8.70 -13.37
C TYR A 358 -37.67 10.01 -13.81
N ALA A 359 -37.46 11.08 -13.03
CA ALA A 359 -38.05 12.38 -13.30
C ALA A 359 -37.35 13.02 -14.51
N HIS A 360 -38.08 13.17 -15.62
CA HIS A 360 -37.58 13.80 -16.83
C HIS A 360 -38.74 14.28 -17.71
N SER A 361 -38.43 15.14 -18.69
CA SER A 361 -39.42 15.72 -19.62
C SER A 361 -40.62 16.37 -18.90
N GLY A 362 -40.39 17.00 -17.73
CA GLY A 362 -41.44 17.65 -16.94
C GLY A 362 -42.40 16.71 -16.22
N ARG A 363 -42.16 15.40 -16.23
CA ARG A 363 -43.00 14.38 -15.58
C ARG A 363 -42.35 13.80 -14.33
N PRO A 364 -43.14 13.50 -13.28
CA PRO A 364 -42.63 12.78 -12.11
C PRO A 364 -42.24 11.35 -12.48
N ALA A 365 -41.28 10.80 -11.74
CA ALA A 365 -40.74 9.45 -11.94
C ALA A 365 -41.83 8.37 -12.12
N ARG A 366 -42.83 8.33 -11.23
CA ARG A 366 -43.89 7.31 -11.27
C ARG A 366 -44.76 7.40 -12.53
N GLU A 367 -45.01 8.60 -13.05
CA GLU A 367 -45.76 8.76 -14.30
C GLU A 367 -44.97 8.19 -15.48
N ASN A 368 -43.67 8.49 -15.55
CA ASN A 368 -42.80 7.92 -16.58
C ASN A 368 -42.71 6.39 -16.48
N GLY A 369 -42.71 5.84 -15.26
CA GLY A 369 -42.76 4.39 -15.03
C GLY A 369 -44.05 3.73 -15.51
N ALA A 370 -45.22 4.35 -15.27
CA ALA A 370 -46.51 3.87 -15.78
C ALA A 370 -46.59 3.96 -17.31
N ARG A 371 -46.11 5.07 -17.87
CA ARG A 371 -46.02 5.28 -19.31
C ARG A 371 -45.10 4.26 -19.98
N TYR A 372 -43.97 3.93 -19.36
CA TYR A 372 -43.07 2.89 -19.87
C TYR A 372 -43.76 1.54 -19.94
N ALA A 373 -44.50 1.15 -18.90
CA ALA A 373 -45.24 -0.10 -18.82
C ALA A 373 -46.36 -0.23 -19.88
N MET A 374 -47.00 0.88 -20.23
CA MET A 374 -48.08 0.94 -21.22
C MET A 374 -47.60 0.82 -22.68
N GLN A 375 -46.37 1.25 -22.98
CA GLN A 375 -45.87 1.27 -24.36
C GLN A 375 -45.52 -0.13 -24.85
N SER A 376 -45.94 -0.49 -26.07
CA SER A 376 -45.45 -1.71 -26.74
C SER A 376 -43.93 -1.69 -26.92
N GLY A 377 -43.27 -2.82 -26.74
CA GLY A 377 -41.83 -2.95 -26.95
C GLY A 377 -41.24 -4.23 -26.36
N SER A 378 -39.91 -4.24 -26.19
CA SER A 378 -39.18 -5.35 -25.56
C SER A 378 -39.65 -5.63 -24.13
N TYR A 379 -39.24 -6.79 -23.60
CA TYR A 379 -39.50 -7.22 -22.22
C TYR A 379 -40.99 -7.45 -21.94
N LEU A 380 -41.71 -8.06 -22.88
CA LEU A 380 -43.12 -8.43 -22.74
C LEU A 380 -44.08 -7.23 -22.55
N ARG A 381 -43.67 -6.03 -22.98
CA ARG A 381 -44.52 -4.85 -22.92
C ARG A 381 -45.54 -4.82 -24.09
N PRO A 382 -46.79 -4.38 -23.87
CA PRO A 382 -47.27 -3.70 -22.67
C PRO A 382 -47.55 -4.63 -21.48
N TRP A 383 -47.25 -4.15 -20.28
CA TRP A 383 -47.40 -4.89 -19.03
C TRP A 383 -48.84 -4.83 -18.51
N THR A 384 -49.75 -5.56 -19.17
CA THR A 384 -51.20 -5.51 -18.93
C THR A 384 -51.68 -6.35 -17.74
N ASN A 385 -50.81 -7.13 -17.11
CA ASN A 385 -51.11 -7.89 -15.91
C ASN A 385 -49.84 -8.11 -15.07
N PRO A 386 -49.96 -8.46 -13.77
CA PRO A 386 -48.79 -8.64 -12.92
C PRO A 386 -47.82 -9.72 -13.42
N TYR A 387 -48.31 -10.78 -14.06
CA TYR A 387 -47.48 -11.84 -14.62
C TYR A 387 -46.51 -11.30 -15.68
N LYS A 388 -47.03 -10.61 -16.70
CA LYS A 388 -46.22 -9.97 -17.75
C LYS A 388 -45.23 -8.95 -17.17
N ALA A 389 -45.66 -8.16 -16.19
CA ALA A 389 -44.84 -7.13 -15.57
C ALA A 389 -43.67 -7.68 -14.76
N ILE A 390 -43.91 -8.77 -14.00
CA ILE A 390 -42.87 -9.42 -13.19
C ILE A 390 -41.87 -10.15 -14.10
N LEU A 391 -42.34 -10.95 -15.06
CA LEU A 391 -41.46 -11.64 -16.01
C LEU A 391 -40.68 -10.66 -16.88
N GLY A 392 -41.35 -9.63 -17.41
CA GLY A 392 -40.73 -8.62 -18.27
C GLY A 392 -39.69 -7.79 -17.52
N GLY A 393 -39.99 -7.37 -16.28
CA GLY A 393 -39.01 -6.65 -15.47
C GLY A 393 -37.81 -7.52 -15.06
N ALA A 394 -38.03 -8.80 -14.77
CA ALA A 394 -36.93 -9.75 -14.53
C ALA A 394 -36.05 -9.93 -15.78
N ASP A 395 -36.66 -10.01 -16.97
CA ASP A 395 -35.95 -10.13 -18.24
C ASP A 395 -35.12 -8.88 -18.58
N PHE A 396 -35.65 -7.69 -18.27
CA PHE A 396 -34.89 -6.44 -18.36
C PHE A 396 -33.62 -6.49 -17.50
N LEU A 397 -33.72 -6.99 -16.26
CA LEU A 397 -32.59 -7.13 -15.35
C LEU A 397 -31.60 -8.22 -15.82
N GLY A 398 -32.12 -9.39 -16.19
CA GLY A 398 -31.32 -10.55 -16.59
C GLY A 398 -30.55 -10.33 -17.89
N SER A 399 -31.22 -9.80 -18.92
CA SER A 399 -30.63 -9.60 -20.25
C SER A 399 -29.54 -8.53 -20.29
N SER A 400 -29.58 -7.57 -19.36
CA SER A 400 -28.63 -6.46 -19.33
C SER A 400 -27.29 -6.87 -18.69
N TYR A 401 -27.30 -7.66 -17.62
CA TYR A 401 -26.08 -7.95 -16.84
C TYR A 401 -25.80 -9.45 -16.67
N ILE A 402 -26.76 -10.21 -16.15
CA ILE A 402 -26.54 -11.62 -15.77
C ILE A 402 -26.23 -12.48 -16.99
N GLN A 403 -26.97 -12.27 -18.08
CA GLN A 403 -26.74 -12.96 -19.35
C GLN A 403 -25.52 -12.43 -20.12
N LYS A 404 -24.82 -11.42 -19.58
CA LYS A 404 -23.58 -10.81 -20.08
C LYS A 404 -22.38 -11.17 -19.20
N GLU A 405 -22.46 -12.28 -18.46
CA GLU A 405 -21.39 -12.73 -17.55
C GLU A 405 -21.07 -11.74 -16.41
N GLN A 406 -21.99 -10.82 -16.11
CA GLN A 406 -21.95 -9.93 -14.95
C GLN A 406 -22.98 -10.38 -13.90
N ASN A 407 -22.86 -11.64 -13.50
CA ASN A 407 -23.79 -12.33 -12.61
C ASN A 407 -23.48 -12.16 -11.11
N THR A 408 -22.59 -11.23 -10.74
CA THR A 408 -22.34 -10.85 -9.34
C THR A 408 -22.31 -9.33 -9.21
N LEU A 409 -22.54 -8.80 -8.00
CA LEU A 409 -22.44 -7.35 -7.76
C LEU A 409 -21.03 -6.82 -8.08
N TYR A 410 -20.00 -7.63 -7.82
CA TYR A 410 -18.63 -7.32 -8.17
C TYR A 410 -18.45 -7.16 -9.69
N LEU A 411 -18.90 -8.13 -10.49
CA LEU A 411 -18.74 -8.08 -11.95
C LEU A 411 -19.57 -6.97 -12.59
N GLN A 412 -20.75 -6.66 -12.03
CA GLN A 412 -21.55 -5.52 -12.47
C GLN A 412 -20.82 -4.19 -12.23
N LYS A 413 -20.00 -4.09 -11.18
CA LYS A 413 -19.22 -2.88 -10.89
C LYS A 413 -17.95 -2.78 -11.74
N PHE A 414 -17.19 -3.85 -11.85
CA PHE A 414 -15.84 -3.80 -12.43
C PHE A 414 -15.79 -4.20 -13.90
N ASP A 415 -16.77 -4.97 -14.39
CA ASP A 415 -16.84 -5.41 -15.80
C ASP A 415 -15.51 -6.03 -16.29
N VAL A 416 -15.01 -6.99 -15.51
CA VAL A 416 -13.73 -7.67 -15.77
C VAL A 416 -13.91 -9.03 -16.45
N THR A 417 -15.13 -9.31 -16.91
CA THR A 417 -15.44 -10.41 -17.83
C THR A 417 -15.77 -9.79 -19.19
N ASP A 418 -15.46 -10.49 -20.29
CA ASP A 418 -15.66 -9.91 -21.64
C ASP A 418 -17.16 -9.70 -21.93
N GLY A 419 -18.03 -10.64 -21.55
CA GLY A 419 -19.48 -10.50 -21.70
C GLY A 419 -19.99 -10.31 -23.15
N GLY A 420 -19.08 -10.35 -24.12
CA GLY A 420 -19.28 -10.02 -25.53
C GLY A 420 -19.21 -8.52 -25.87
N ASN A 421 -18.72 -7.68 -24.97
CA ASN A 421 -18.60 -6.22 -25.16
C ASN A 421 -17.23 -5.64 -24.79
N GLY A 422 -16.24 -6.47 -24.47
CA GLY A 422 -14.96 -6.05 -23.92
C GLY A 422 -15.05 -5.64 -22.45
N PHE A 423 -13.89 -5.42 -21.84
CA PHE A 423 -13.77 -5.06 -20.43
C PHE A 423 -14.04 -3.57 -20.16
N TYR A 424 -14.48 -3.26 -18.94
CA TYR A 424 -14.62 -1.90 -18.37
C TYR A 424 -15.63 -0.98 -19.06
N TYR A 425 -16.45 -1.49 -20.00
CA TYR A 425 -17.35 -0.67 -20.81
C TYR A 425 -18.79 -0.65 -20.25
N HIS A 426 -19.22 -1.76 -19.67
CA HIS A 426 -20.59 -1.99 -19.22
C HIS A 426 -20.69 -2.04 -17.69
N GLN A 427 -20.08 -1.07 -17.00
CA GLN A 427 -20.15 -0.95 -15.55
C GLN A 427 -21.50 -0.35 -15.13
N TYR A 428 -22.19 -1.00 -14.21
CA TYR A 428 -23.48 -0.56 -13.68
C TYR A 428 -23.39 0.78 -12.92
N MET A 429 -22.23 1.07 -12.32
CA MET A 429 -22.05 2.24 -11.47
C MET A 429 -20.59 2.68 -11.32
N SER A 430 -20.39 3.97 -11.05
CA SER A 430 -19.07 4.56 -10.76
C SER A 430 -18.67 4.45 -9.29
N ASN A 431 -19.62 4.26 -8.36
CA ASN A 431 -19.31 4.18 -6.93
C ASN A 431 -18.53 2.89 -6.59
N VAL A 432 -17.27 3.03 -6.18
CA VAL A 432 -16.35 1.90 -5.99
C VAL A 432 -16.75 0.96 -4.86
N ASN A 433 -17.42 1.47 -3.82
CA ASN A 433 -17.75 0.67 -2.63
C ASN A 433 -19.15 0.04 -2.69
N ALA A 434 -19.94 0.34 -3.73
CA ALA A 434 -21.33 -0.07 -3.82
C ALA A 434 -21.55 -1.60 -3.75
N PRO A 435 -20.71 -2.47 -4.36
CA PRO A 435 -20.87 -3.92 -4.20
C PRO A 435 -20.85 -4.37 -2.73
N ALA A 436 -20.01 -3.78 -1.89
CA ALA A 436 -19.91 -4.13 -0.48
C ALA A 436 -21.13 -3.63 0.35
N ASP A 437 -21.65 -2.44 0.03
CA ASP A 437 -22.84 -1.87 0.68
C ASP A 437 -24.11 -2.66 0.29
N GLU A 438 -24.23 -3.02 -0.99
CA GLU A 438 -25.33 -3.83 -1.51
C GLU A 438 -25.27 -5.27 -0.96
N ALA A 439 -24.08 -5.88 -0.90
CA ALA A 439 -23.86 -7.18 -0.26
C ALA A 439 -24.31 -7.17 1.21
N SER A 440 -24.01 -6.09 1.94
CA SER A 440 -24.44 -5.92 3.33
C SER A 440 -25.96 -5.86 3.47
N SER A 441 -26.62 -5.13 2.56
CA SER A 441 -28.07 -5.03 2.50
C SER A 441 -28.72 -6.37 2.15
N LEU A 442 -28.15 -7.11 1.20
CA LEU A 442 -28.63 -8.41 0.75
C LEU A 442 -28.49 -9.49 1.83
N LYS A 443 -27.31 -9.61 2.45
CA LYS A 443 -27.06 -10.50 3.59
C LYS A 443 -28.03 -10.21 4.74
N LYS A 444 -28.27 -8.93 5.03
CA LYS A 444 -29.24 -8.52 6.06
C LYS A 444 -30.65 -9.01 5.71
N ALA A 445 -31.08 -8.87 4.46
CA ALA A 445 -32.38 -9.35 4.00
C ALA A 445 -32.50 -10.88 4.18
N TYR A 446 -31.48 -11.65 3.81
CA TYR A 446 -31.48 -13.12 3.97
C TYR A 446 -31.47 -13.57 5.42
N LYS A 447 -30.76 -12.85 6.28
CA LYS A 447 -30.76 -13.10 7.73
C LYS A 447 -32.13 -12.82 8.32
N ASP A 448 -32.72 -11.66 8.01
CA ASP A 448 -34.03 -11.26 8.54
C ASP A 448 -35.16 -12.17 8.03
N SER A 449 -34.99 -12.79 6.86
CA SER A 449 -35.93 -13.77 6.30
C SER A 449 -35.70 -15.21 6.78
N GLY A 450 -34.64 -15.50 7.54
CA GLY A 450 -34.30 -16.86 8.00
C GLY A 450 -33.82 -17.79 6.89
N VAL A 451 -33.43 -17.24 5.74
CA VAL A 451 -33.02 -17.99 4.53
C VAL A 451 -31.54 -18.36 4.58
N LEU A 452 -30.75 -17.61 5.34
CA LEU A 452 -29.30 -17.75 5.39
C LEU A 452 -28.83 -19.16 5.82
N ASP A 453 -29.48 -19.74 6.83
CA ASP A 453 -29.11 -21.04 7.42
C ASP A 453 -29.72 -22.23 6.68
N ASN A 454 -30.71 -21.99 5.81
CA ASN A 454 -31.51 -23.02 5.14
C ASN A 454 -31.37 -22.97 3.60
N SER A 455 -30.36 -22.28 3.10
CA SER A 455 -30.08 -22.16 1.66
C SER A 455 -28.66 -22.56 1.34
N VAL A 456 -28.48 -23.02 0.10
CA VAL A 456 -27.19 -23.16 -0.54
C VAL A 456 -26.92 -21.84 -1.26
N PHE A 457 -25.81 -21.19 -0.96
CA PHE A 457 -25.35 -20.01 -1.68
C PHE A 457 -24.12 -20.38 -2.49
N THR A 458 -24.12 -19.98 -3.76
CA THR A 458 -22.98 -20.14 -4.66
C THR A 458 -22.32 -18.79 -4.85
N PHE A 459 -21.00 -18.73 -4.67
CA PHE A 459 -20.21 -17.52 -4.81
C PHE A 459 -19.22 -17.68 -5.96
N ASN A 460 -19.33 -16.86 -6.98
CA ASN A 460 -18.38 -16.77 -8.09
C ASN A 460 -17.31 -15.74 -7.74
N ILE A 461 -16.15 -16.23 -7.30
CA ILE A 461 -15.07 -15.42 -6.74
C ILE A 461 -14.03 -15.16 -7.82
N PRO A 462 -13.84 -13.89 -8.25
CA PRO A 462 -12.85 -13.54 -9.26
C PRO A 462 -11.42 -13.87 -8.83
N VAL A 463 -10.63 -14.36 -9.78
CA VAL A 463 -9.21 -14.62 -9.63
C VAL A 463 -8.47 -14.11 -10.87
N TYR A 464 -7.69 -13.05 -10.69
CA TYR A 464 -6.86 -12.42 -11.73
C TYR A 464 -5.53 -13.15 -11.92
N GLN A 465 -4.89 -12.89 -13.06
CA GLN A 465 -3.52 -13.32 -13.31
C GLN A 465 -2.53 -12.45 -12.53
N ASN A 466 -1.44 -13.07 -12.04
CA ASN A 466 -0.31 -12.40 -11.38
C ASN A 466 -0.70 -11.46 -10.20
N MET A 467 -1.64 -11.90 -9.37
CA MET A 467 -1.99 -11.18 -8.15
C MET A 467 -0.87 -11.21 -7.10
N PRO A 468 -0.75 -10.16 -6.27
CA PRO A 468 0.20 -10.12 -5.17
C PRO A 468 -0.12 -11.16 -4.08
N GLU A 469 0.82 -11.47 -3.20
CA GLU A 469 0.65 -12.53 -2.19
C GLU A 469 -0.42 -12.22 -1.12
N LEU A 470 -0.63 -10.95 -0.79
CA LEU A 470 -1.63 -10.51 0.18
C LEU A 470 -2.68 -9.60 -0.46
N ALA A 471 -3.86 -9.55 0.17
CA ALA A 471 -4.90 -8.61 -0.16
C ALA A 471 -4.46 -7.17 0.13
N ALA A 472 -4.82 -6.24 -0.76
CA ALA A 472 -4.58 -4.80 -0.55
C ALA A 472 -5.36 -4.28 0.67
N ALA A 473 -4.74 -3.51 1.56
CA ALA A 473 -5.38 -2.95 2.75
C ALA A 473 -5.92 -1.54 2.50
N ALA A 474 -7.19 -1.30 2.86
CA ALA A 474 -7.85 0.01 2.72
C ALA A 474 -7.14 1.11 3.52
N PRO A 475 -6.99 2.34 2.97
CA PRO A 475 -6.51 3.50 3.72
C PRO A 475 -7.33 3.71 4.99
N ALA A 476 -6.66 3.93 6.12
CA ALA A 476 -7.33 4.13 7.40
C ALA A 476 -6.67 5.22 8.23
N ASN A 477 -7.52 5.99 8.90
CA ASN A 477 -7.13 7.01 9.84
C ASN A 477 -8.26 7.21 10.86
N ASP A 478 -7.93 7.65 12.06
CA ASP A 478 -8.94 8.03 13.06
C ASP A 478 -9.54 9.41 12.73
N ASP A 479 -8.83 10.24 11.95
CA ASP A 479 -9.35 11.47 11.35
C ASP A 479 -9.84 11.22 9.92
N LYS A 480 -11.14 11.31 9.70
CA LYS A 480 -11.76 11.17 8.36
C LYS A 480 -11.32 12.24 7.37
N ASN A 481 -10.80 13.38 7.83
CA ASN A 481 -10.33 14.46 6.97
C ASN A 481 -8.84 14.31 6.59
N ALA A 482 -8.15 13.30 7.12
CA ALA A 482 -6.76 13.03 6.80
C ALA A 482 -6.58 12.81 5.29
N THR A 483 -5.88 13.73 4.64
CA THR A 483 -5.66 13.72 3.19
C THR A 483 -4.46 12.83 2.82
N ASN A 484 -4.38 12.43 1.55
CA ASN A 484 -3.18 11.78 0.98
C ASN A 484 -2.11 12.78 0.52
N ASN A 485 -2.18 14.05 0.93
CA ASN A 485 -1.25 15.06 0.44
C ASN A 485 0.12 14.93 1.11
N ASN A 486 1.00 14.18 0.48
CA ASN A 486 2.41 13.97 0.86
C ASN A 486 3.39 14.76 -0.02
N TRP A 487 2.95 15.86 -0.65
CA TRP A 487 3.82 16.68 -1.49
C TRP A 487 4.57 17.74 -0.69
N LEU A 488 5.76 18.09 -1.18
CA LEU A 488 6.51 19.25 -0.72
C LEU A 488 6.19 20.46 -1.60
N SER A 489 6.17 21.65 -1.00
CA SER A 489 6.10 22.93 -1.69
C SER A 489 7.48 23.57 -1.90
N SER A 490 8.49 23.15 -1.13
CA SER A 490 9.89 23.54 -1.35
C SER A 490 10.87 22.57 -0.70
N ILE A 491 12.06 22.44 -1.28
CA ILE A 491 13.26 21.90 -0.63
C ILE A 491 14.33 22.99 -0.64
N THR A 492 14.99 23.20 0.50
CA THR A 492 16.11 24.14 0.65
C THR A 492 17.28 23.44 1.33
N VAL A 493 18.48 23.70 0.84
CA VAL A 493 19.74 23.20 1.41
C VAL A 493 20.57 24.41 1.83
N SER A 494 21.22 24.32 3.00
CA SER A 494 21.98 25.45 3.56
C SER A 494 23.18 25.88 2.71
N GLU A 495 23.76 24.93 1.96
CA GLU A 495 24.91 25.14 1.08
C GLU A 495 24.61 24.50 -0.28
N GLY A 496 25.01 25.18 -1.37
CA GLY A 496 24.73 24.74 -2.73
C GLY A 496 23.33 25.12 -3.23
N THR A 497 23.01 24.64 -4.43
CA THR A 497 21.70 24.84 -5.07
C THR A 497 21.25 23.54 -5.72
N LEU A 498 19.92 23.34 -5.78
CA LEU A 498 19.34 22.28 -6.60
C LEU A 498 19.72 22.51 -8.08
N ASP A 499 19.97 21.42 -8.80
CA ASP A 499 20.28 21.41 -10.24
C ASP A 499 19.18 22.02 -11.12
N LYS A 500 17.96 22.09 -10.59
CA LYS A 500 16.77 22.65 -11.23
C LYS A 500 15.83 23.28 -10.20
N ALA A 501 14.94 24.15 -10.67
CA ALA A 501 13.89 24.71 -9.84
C ALA A 501 13.04 23.58 -9.23
N PHE A 502 12.68 23.73 -7.96
CA PHE A 502 11.87 22.74 -7.27
C PHE A 502 10.49 22.60 -7.93
N SER A 503 10.10 21.36 -8.21
CA SER A 503 8.77 20.95 -8.62
C SER A 503 8.29 19.79 -7.76
N ARG A 504 7.04 19.86 -7.30
CA ARG A 504 6.40 18.82 -6.48
C ARG A 504 6.33 17.46 -7.19
N THR A 505 6.36 17.43 -8.52
CA THR A 505 6.30 16.20 -9.34
C THR A 505 7.68 15.67 -9.74
N THR A 506 8.75 16.32 -9.30
CA THR A 506 10.13 15.86 -9.53
C THR A 506 10.68 15.28 -8.24
N TYR A 507 11.06 14.00 -8.27
CA TYR A 507 11.44 13.24 -7.08
C TYR A 507 12.95 13.10 -6.87
N GLU A 508 13.76 13.52 -7.84
CA GLU A 508 15.22 13.44 -7.73
C GLU A 508 15.89 14.76 -8.14
N TYR A 509 16.79 15.22 -7.26
CA TYR A 509 17.58 16.43 -7.44
C TYR A 509 19.04 16.15 -7.16
N THR A 510 19.91 16.92 -7.81
CA THR A 510 21.34 16.96 -7.50
C THR A 510 21.64 18.28 -6.82
N VAL A 511 22.44 18.26 -5.76
CA VAL A 511 22.88 19.46 -5.03
C VAL A 511 24.39 19.50 -5.06
N THR A 512 24.97 20.47 -5.75
CA THR A 512 26.42 20.68 -5.72
C THR A 512 26.78 21.60 -4.58
N VAL A 513 27.60 21.11 -3.66
CA VAL A 513 28.04 21.83 -2.45
C VAL A 513 29.55 22.08 -2.50
N PRO A 514 30.08 23.08 -1.77
CA PRO A 514 31.52 23.32 -1.71
C PRO A 514 32.31 22.10 -1.22
N ALA A 515 33.57 21.99 -1.65
CA ALA A 515 34.48 20.94 -1.20
C ALA A 515 34.72 21.03 0.32
N ASN A 516 34.89 19.87 0.98
CA ASN A 516 35.33 19.75 2.37
C ASN A 516 34.32 20.26 3.43
N ILE A 517 33.04 20.42 3.10
CA ILE A 517 32.01 20.62 4.11
C ILE A 517 31.61 19.26 4.73
N SER A 518 31.40 19.22 6.05
CA SER A 518 31.09 17.99 6.78
C SER A 518 29.59 17.74 6.97
N SER A 519 28.75 18.73 6.65
CA SER A 519 27.30 18.62 6.77
C SER A 519 26.57 19.69 5.99
N VAL A 520 25.31 19.43 5.65
CA VAL A 520 24.34 20.43 5.19
C VAL A 520 23.08 20.38 6.04
N ASP A 521 22.42 21.53 6.23
CA ASP A 521 21.08 21.58 6.79
C ASP A 521 20.05 21.54 5.67
N ILE A 522 19.15 20.56 5.72
CA ILE A 522 18.05 20.42 4.77
C ILE A 522 16.75 20.84 5.45
N SER A 523 16.05 21.79 4.84
CA SER A 523 14.72 22.23 5.29
C SER A 523 13.72 22.10 4.14
N VAL A 524 12.46 21.84 4.47
CA VAL A 524 11.39 21.70 3.49
C VAL A 524 10.13 22.41 3.97
N ASN A 525 9.22 22.69 3.04
CA ASN A 525 7.84 23.03 3.36
C ASN A 525 6.92 21.98 2.75
N THR A 526 5.90 21.55 3.48
CA THR A 526 4.89 20.61 3.00
C THR A 526 3.75 21.36 2.32
N CYS A 527 3.04 20.69 1.40
CA CYS A 527 1.79 21.22 0.84
C CYS A 527 0.62 21.08 1.82
N ASP A 528 0.65 20.06 2.67
CA ASP A 528 -0.30 19.86 3.77
C ASP A 528 0.42 20.01 5.11
N SER A 529 -0.07 20.93 5.95
CA SER A 529 0.53 21.21 7.26
C SER A 529 0.41 20.06 8.25
N GLY A 530 -0.47 19.08 7.99
CA GLY A 530 -0.60 17.86 8.78
C GLY A 530 0.39 16.76 8.37
N ALA A 531 1.13 16.94 7.27
CA ALA A 531 2.13 15.97 6.83
C ALA A 531 3.35 15.96 7.76
N THR A 532 3.88 14.77 8.04
CA THR A 532 5.11 14.58 8.82
C THR A 532 6.29 14.34 7.87
N VAL A 533 7.42 14.99 8.13
CA VAL A 533 8.63 14.83 7.30
C VAL A 533 9.74 14.17 8.11
N LEU A 534 10.39 13.20 7.48
CA LEU A 534 11.63 12.56 7.94
C LEU A 534 12.77 12.87 6.98
N GLY A 535 14.01 12.86 7.49
CA GLY A 535 15.20 13.14 6.67
C GLY A 535 15.46 14.64 6.47
N THR A 536 15.08 15.49 7.42
CA THR A 536 15.40 16.93 7.42
C THR A 536 16.29 17.30 8.60
N GLY A 537 16.83 18.52 8.59
CA GLY A 537 17.80 18.99 9.56
C GLY A 537 19.24 18.74 9.10
N LYS A 538 20.14 18.60 10.07
CA LYS A 538 21.57 18.50 9.81
C LYS A 538 21.96 17.11 9.31
N ILE A 539 22.37 17.02 8.06
CA ILE A 539 22.81 15.79 7.41
C ILE A 539 24.33 15.81 7.30
N SER A 540 24.99 14.80 7.86
CA SER A 540 26.44 14.62 7.76
C SER A 540 26.83 14.13 6.37
N LEU A 541 27.91 14.69 5.83
CA LEU A 541 28.49 14.29 4.55
C LEU A 541 29.79 13.53 4.84
N SER A 542 29.78 12.22 4.65
CA SER A 542 30.92 11.32 4.88
C SER A 542 31.72 11.03 3.60
N SER A 543 31.24 11.45 2.44
CA SER A 543 31.79 11.15 1.13
C SER A 543 31.65 12.32 0.15
N VAL A 544 32.35 12.23 -0.99
CA VAL A 544 32.23 13.19 -2.11
C VAL A 544 30.84 13.18 -2.77
N SER A 545 30.07 12.11 -2.58
CA SER A 545 28.70 11.97 -3.08
C SER A 545 27.85 11.27 -2.03
N THR A 546 26.84 11.97 -1.51
CA THR A 546 25.90 11.46 -0.52
C THR A 546 24.49 11.44 -1.13
N ARG A 547 23.89 10.25 -1.24
CA ARG A 547 22.48 10.09 -1.61
C ARG A 547 21.63 10.18 -0.35
N HIS A 548 20.80 11.20 -0.24
CA HIS A 548 19.96 11.48 0.91
C HIS A 548 18.47 11.44 0.53
N VAL A 549 17.62 10.86 1.39
CA VAL A 549 16.19 10.68 1.11
C VAL A 549 15.36 11.44 2.15
N ILE A 550 14.42 12.23 1.65
CA ILE A 550 13.40 12.92 2.44
C ILE A 550 12.11 12.14 2.26
N THR A 551 11.53 11.69 3.38
CA THR A 551 10.26 10.94 3.36
C THR A 551 9.15 11.82 3.92
N VAL A 552 8.08 11.98 3.17
CA VAL A 552 6.88 12.71 3.56
C VAL A 552 5.76 11.72 3.80
N LEU A 553 5.22 11.75 5.00
CA LEU A 553 4.06 11.00 5.44
C LEU A 553 2.87 11.94 5.43
N ALA A 554 1.90 11.72 4.53
CA ALA A 554 0.65 12.47 4.52
C ALA A 554 -0.08 12.31 5.88
N PRO A 555 -1.05 13.19 6.20
CA PRO A 555 -1.94 12.95 7.34
C PRO A 555 -2.58 11.56 7.33
N SER A 556 -2.87 11.00 6.14
CA SER A 556 -3.41 9.66 5.94
C SER A 556 -2.39 8.51 6.08
N TYR A 557 -1.13 8.83 6.33
CA TYR A 557 0.02 7.92 6.30
C TYR A 557 0.46 7.46 4.89
N GLU A 558 -0.08 8.03 3.82
CA GLU A 558 0.48 7.79 2.49
C GLU A 558 1.88 8.38 2.33
N LEU A 559 2.80 7.61 1.76
CA LEU A 559 4.22 7.95 1.70
C LEU A 559 4.61 8.54 0.35
N ARG A 560 5.53 9.50 0.39
CA ARG A 560 6.27 9.97 -0.78
C ARG A 560 7.72 10.22 -0.40
N THR A 561 8.63 9.95 -1.33
CA THR A 561 10.05 10.20 -1.15
C THR A 561 10.58 11.20 -2.17
N TYR A 562 11.53 12.03 -1.73
CA TYR A 562 12.35 12.90 -2.58
C TYR A 562 13.81 12.57 -2.31
N THR A 563 14.60 12.39 -3.36
CA THR A 563 16.01 12.04 -3.28
C THR A 563 16.88 13.24 -3.63
N LEU A 564 17.85 13.55 -2.77
CA LEU A 564 18.91 14.51 -3.01
C LEU A 564 20.24 13.77 -3.21
N ASN A 565 20.84 13.93 -4.38
CA ASN A 565 22.21 13.50 -4.67
C ASN A 565 23.14 14.67 -4.37
N ILE A 566 23.74 14.70 -3.19
CA ILE A 566 24.59 15.79 -2.71
C ILE A 566 26.04 15.51 -3.13
N ILE A 567 26.60 16.34 -3.99
CA ILE A 567 27.94 16.16 -4.58
C ILE A 567 28.83 17.31 -4.12
N GLN A 568 29.98 16.98 -3.52
CA GLN A 568 31.00 17.97 -3.20
C GLN A 568 31.77 18.36 -4.46
N SER A 569 31.94 19.66 -4.71
CA SER A 569 32.75 20.18 -5.82
C SER A 569 34.19 19.69 -5.72
N GLU A 570 34.86 19.48 -6.86
CA GLU A 570 36.29 19.14 -6.86
C GLU A 570 37.13 20.26 -6.22
N ASN A 571 38.13 19.86 -5.44
CA ASN A 571 39.04 20.78 -4.76
C ASN A 571 40.05 21.31 -5.78
N ILE A 572 39.73 22.39 -6.50
CA ILE A 572 40.70 23.06 -7.38
C ILE A 572 41.66 23.85 -6.49
N PRO A 573 42.96 23.48 -6.39
CA PRO A 573 43.93 24.30 -5.68
C PRO A 573 43.97 25.66 -6.36
N ALA A 574 43.85 26.74 -5.58
CA ALA A 574 43.99 28.09 -6.11
C ALA A 574 45.29 28.20 -6.91
N THR A 575 45.19 28.41 -8.22
CA THR A 575 46.34 28.68 -9.08
C THR A 575 47.05 29.91 -8.52
N PRO A 576 48.35 29.86 -8.21
CA PRO A 576 49.07 31.05 -7.81
C PRO A 576 49.02 32.05 -8.96
N ILE A 577 48.56 33.27 -8.67
CA ILE A 577 48.58 34.41 -9.58
C ILE A 577 50.04 34.62 -10.01
N PRO A 578 50.38 34.60 -11.32
CA PRO A 578 51.73 34.90 -11.76
C PRO A 578 52.04 36.37 -11.46
N THR A 579 53.02 36.63 -10.61
CA THR A 579 53.65 37.94 -10.48
C THR A 579 54.35 38.30 -11.79
N GLU A 580 54.03 39.46 -12.34
CA GLU A 580 54.68 40.03 -13.53
C GLU A 580 56.21 40.12 -13.39
N PRO A 581 56.96 40.02 -14.52
CA PRO A 581 58.41 40.08 -14.51
C PRO A 581 58.94 41.50 -14.19
N PRO A 582 60.12 41.63 -13.56
CA PRO A 582 60.65 42.92 -13.14
C PRO A 582 61.20 43.72 -14.32
N VAL A 583 60.76 44.97 -14.42
CA VAL A 583 61.36 46.00 -15.28
C VAL A 583 62.70 46.46 -14.66
N THR A 584 63.74 46.45 -15.48
CA THR A 584 65.09 46.93 -15.15
C THR A 584 65.17 48.44 -15.31
N THR A 585 65.51 49.18 -14.25
CA THR A 585 66.16 50.49 -14.40
C THR A 585 66.95 50.92 -13.15
N THR A 586 68.27 51.00 -13.35
CA THR A 586 69.32 51.86 -12.76
C THR A 586 69.29 52.28 -11.27
N THR A 587 70.39 51.92 -10.61
CA THR A 587 71.00 52.46 -9.36
C THR A 587 71.25 53.98 -9.44
N PRO A 588 71.35 54.69 -8.29
CA PRO A 588 72.69 54.94 -7.74
C PRO A 588 72.81 54.87 -6.20
N THR A 589 73.93 54.26 -5.80
CA THR A 589 74.90 54.54 -4.71
C THR A 589 74.48 55.36 -3.47
N GLU A 590 74.59 54.76 -2.27
CA GLU A 590 75.44 55.27 -1.17
C GLU A 590 75.69 54.17 -0.09
N SER A 591 76.81 54.35 0.63
CA SER A 591 77.57 53.42 1.49
C SER A 591 77.52 53.91 2.97
N PRO A 592 78.25 53.36 3.96
CA PRO A 592 78.33 52.00 4.53
C PRO A 592 78.07 51.96 6.06
N ALA A 593 77.79 50.77 6.64
CA ALA A 593 78.19 50.43 8.02
C ALA A 593 78.14 48.91 8.32
N THR A 594 79.34 48.30 8.37
CA THR A 594 79.94 47.35 9.36
C THR A 594 79.13 46.18 10.00
N PRO A 595 79.79 45.09 10.49
CA PRO A 595 79.54 43.71 10.07
C PRO A 595 79.01 42.84 11.23
N THR A 596 78.94 41.51 11.01
CA THR A 596 79.14 40.34 11.94
C THR A 596 78.01 39.31 11.78
N PRO A 597 78.23 38.00 11.97
CA PRO A 597 79.14 37.08 11.28
C PRO A 597 78.37 36.01 10.46
N THR A 598 79.10 35.30 9.61
CA THR A 598 78.67 34.11 8.86
C THR A 598 78.19 32.99 9.78
N SER A 599 77.03 32.39 9.48
CA SER A 599 76.69 31.02 9.88
C SER A 599 76.74 30.09 8.66
N THR A 600 77.44 28.98 8.87
CA THR A 600 77.70 27.85 7.96
C THR A 600 76.41 27.32 7.32
N PRO A 601 76.42 26.90 6.03
CA PRO A 601 75.24 26.29 5.40
C PRO A 601 74.88 24.97 6.11
N THR A 602 73.65 24.90 6.62
CA THR A 602 73.01 23.67 7.08
C THR A 602 72.70 22.79 5.87
N PRO A 603 73.00 21.47 5.89
CA PRO A 603 72.68 20.59 4.77
C PRO A 603 71.16 20.51 4.58
N THR A 604 70.71 20.70 3.33
CA THR A 604 69.33 20.40 2.92
C THR A 604 69.07 18.92 3.18
N PRO A 605 68.07 18.55 4.01
CA PRO A 605 67.74 17.16 4.23
C PRO A 605 67.23 16.55 2.92
N THR A 606 67.87 15.48 2.47
CA THR A 606 67.36 14.61 1.41
C THR A 606 65.95 14.14 1.79
N PRO A 607 64.94 14.23 0.90
CA PRO A 607 63.59 13.78 1.22
C PRO A 607 63.62 12.30 1.61
N ILE A 608 63.18 12.00 2.83
CA ILE A 608 63.00 10.63 3.32
C ILE A 608 61.91 9.99 2.46
N PRO A 609 62.15 8.82 1.82
CA PRO A 609 61.16 8.18 0.97
C PRO A 609 59.85 7.92 1.74
N GLU A 610 58.72 8.09 1.06
CA GLU A 610 57.39 7.80 1.64
C GLU A 610 57.27 6.31 1.99
N PRO A 611 56.54 5.96 3.06
CA PRO A 611 56.33 4.58 3.41
C PRO A 611 55.47 3.89 2.34
N THR A 612 55.86 2.68 1.97
CA THR A 612 55.14 1.87 0.97
C THR A 612 54.76 0.53 1.57
N ILE A 613 53.60 0.02 1.19
CA ILE A 613 53.10 -1.29 1.59
C ILE A 613 52.87 -2.17 0.37
N GLU A 614 53.24 -3.43 0.50
CA GLU A 614 52.98 -4.47 -0.49
C GLU A 614 52.29 -5.64 0.24
N SER A 615 51.33 -6.30 -0.41
CA SER A 615 50.71 -7.53 0.09
C SER A 615 50.98 -8.69 -0.84
N SER A 616 51.30 -9.85 -0.28
CA SER A 616 51.44 -11.10 -1.04
C SER A 616 50.10 -11.82 -1.29
N ALA A 617 49.00 -11.35 -0.68
CA ALA A 617 47.72 -12.08 -0.66
C ALA A 617 46.47 -11.21 -0.85
N TYR A 618 46.55 -9.90 -0.66
CA TYR A 618 45.40 -9.00 -0.71
C TYR A 618 45.60 -7.90 -1.74
N GLU A 619 44.50 -7.43 -2.30
CA GLU A 619 44.54 -6.27 -3.19
C GLU A 619 44.50 -5.00 -2.36
N ILE A 620 45.40 -4.06 -2.65
CA ILE A 620 45.49 -2.78 -1.94
C ILE A 620 45.08 -1.68 -2.93
N GLY A 621 43.85 -1.20 -2.79
CA GLY A 621 43.32 -0.06 -3.53
C GLY A 621 42.80 1.01 -2.57
N THR A 622 41.60 1.53 -2.82
CA THR A 622 40.86 2.35 -1.84
C THR A 622 40.55 1.56 -0.55
N TYR A 623 40.34 0.25 -0.71
CA TYR A 623 40.14 -0.71 0.36
C TYR A 623 41.15 -1.85 0.23
N ILE A 624 41.39 -2.58 1.32
CA ILE A 624 42.02 -3.89 1.27
C ILE A 624 40.93 -4.93 1.04
N THR A 625 40.99 -5.64 -0.08
CA THR A 625 40.03 -6.68 -0.51
C THR A 625 40.74 -8.02 -0.72
N GLY A 626 39.98 -9.10 -0.95
CA GLY A 626 40.51 -10.45 -1.08
C GLY A 626 40.72 -11.17 0.26
N VAL A 627 40.15 -10.65 1.35
CA VAL A 627 40.20 -11.26 2.69
C VAL A 627 39.04 -12.23 2.84
N GLU A 628 39.32 -13.48 3.20
CA GLU A 628 38.27 -14.49 3.42
C GLU A 628 37.58 -14.31 4.79
N PRO A 629 36.27 -14.58 4.90
CA PRO A 629 35.56 -14.55 6.18
C PRO A 629 36.21 -15.45 7.23
N GLY A 630 36.33 -14.94 8.46
CA GLY A 630 36.98 -15.65 9.57
C GLY A 630 38.52 -15.66 9.54
N THR A 631 39.16 -14.87 8.69
CA THR A 631 40.63 -14.72 8.68
C THR A 631 41.13 -14.16 10.02
N ASP A 632 42.10 -14.84 10.64
CA ASP A 632 42.75 -14.37 11.87
C ASP A 632 43.66 -13.17 11.61
N VAL A 633 43.63 -12.17 12.49
CA VAL A 633 44.44 -10.94 12.39
C VAL A 633 45.93 -11.22 12.24
N THR A 634 46.47 -12.21 12.94
CA THR A 634 47.90 -12.57 12.85
C THR A 634 48.24 -13.09 11.46
N LYS A 635 47.37 -13.92 10.88
CA LYS A 635 47.55 -14.44 9.52
C LYS A 635 47.43 -13.33 8.48
N PHE A 636 46.47 -12.43 8.66
CA PHE A 636 46.28 -11.26 7.80
C PHE A 636 47.53 -10.37 7.78
N LEU A 637 48.09 -10.03 8.95
CA LEU A 637 49.25 -9.14 9.05
C LEU A 637 50.53 -9.75 8.47
N ASN A 638 50.70 -11.06 8.52
CA ASN A 638 51.87 -11.75 7.97
C ASN A 638 52.03 -11.63 6.44
N HIS A 639 50.98 -11.18 5.73
CA HIS A 639 51.02 -10.99 4.29
C HIS A 639 51.50 -9.61 3.84
N PHE A 640 51.73 -8.68 4.77
CA PHE A 640 52.16 -7.32 4.44
C PHE A 640 53.65 -7.11 4.64
N THR A 641 54.30 -6.49 3.67
CA THR A 641 55.68 -5.99 3.78
C THR A 641 55.66 -4.47 3.70
N VAL A 642 56.24 -3.82 4.70
CA VAL A 642 56.26 -2.35 4.83
C VAL A 642 57.70 -1.87 4.72
N LYS A 643 57.95 -0.89 3.84
CA LYS A 643 59.25 -0.22 3.69
C LYS A 643 59.13 1.21 4.20
N ASN A 644 60.16 1.71 4.88
CA ASN A 644 60.25 3.10 5.38
C ASN A 644 59.14 3.53 6.35
N GLY A 645 58.48 2.60 7.04
CA GLY A 645 57.41 2.87 8.01
C GLY A 645 57.06 1.68 8.91
N THR A 646 56.08 1.87 9.78
CA THR A 646 55.50 0.82 10.65
C THR A 646 53.99 0.71 10.40
N ILE A 647 53.38 -0.42 10.77
CA ILE A 647 51.93 -0.62 10.67
C ILE A 647 51.27 -0.73 12.03
N GLN A 648 50.02 -0.30 12.10
CA GLN A 648 49.09 -0.59 13.17
C GLN A 648 47.77 -1.08 12.58
N PHE A 649 47.18 -2.10 13.20
CA PHE A 649 45.87 -2.60 12.81
C PHE A 649 44.86 -2.21 13.88
N LEU A 650 43.79 -1.56 13.46
CA LEU A 650 42.74 -1.05 14.33
C LEU A 650 41.42 -1.70 13.96
N ASN A 651 40.52 -1.82 14.94
CA ASN A 651 39.13 -2.13 14.66
C ASN A 651 38.39 -0.90 14.08
N ALA A 652 37.16 -1.09 13.61
CA ALA A 652 36.32 -0.01 13.09
C ALA A 652 36.08 1.15 14.08
N ALA A 653 36.23 0.92 15.39
CA ALA A 653 36.13 1.95 16.44
C ALA A 653 37.46 2.69 16.70
N GLY A 654 38.53 2.37 15.97
CA GLY A 654 39.85 2.99 16.08
C GLY A 654 40.73 2.43 17.21
N ALA A 655 40.34 1.32 17.85
CA ALA A 655 41.14 0.68 18.89
C ALA A 655 42.10 -0.38 18.30
N SER A 656 43.31 -0.49 18.85
CA SER A 656 44.31 -1.48 18.39
C SER A 656 43.78 -2.91 18.46
N LYS A 657 43.89 -3.64 17.35
CA LYS A 657 43.38 -4.99 17.15
C LYS A 657 44.53 -5.93 16.84
N GLY A 658 45.01 -6.64 17.86
CA GLY A 658 46.14 -7.57 17.76
C GLY A 658 45.78 -9.05 17.63
N SER A 659 44.50 -9.41 17.77
CA SER A 659 44.01 -10.79 17.73
C SER A 659 42.51 -10.85 17.36
N GLY A 660 42.01 -12.05 17.07
CA GLY A 660 40.63 -12.28 16.65
C GLY A 660 40.47 -12.31 15.13
N VAL A 661 39.23 -12.19 14.65
CA VAL A 661 38.93 -12.19 13.22
C VAL A 661 39.02 -10.79 12.62
N VAL A 662 39.55 -10.69 11.41
CA VAL A 662 39.48 -9.48 10.57
C VAL A 662 38.04 -9.29 10.11
N ALA A 663 37.57 -8.05 10.13
CA ALA A 663 36.20 -7.70 9.77
C ALA A 663 36.14 -6.47 8.86
N THR A 664 35.06 -6.35 8.08
CA THR A 664 34.79 -5.14 7.30
C THR A 664 34.76 -3.91 8.20
N GLY A 665 35.50 -2.88 7.81
CA GLY A 665 35.64 -1.63 8.58
C GLY A 665 36.85 -1.60 9.52
N ASP A 666 37.55 -2.72 9.75
CA ASP A 666 38.88 -2.68 10.37
C ASP A 666 39.86 -1.87 9.50
N MET A 667 40.89 -1.28 10.11
CA MET A 667 41.79 -0.33 9.45
C MET A 667 43.26 -0.75 9.57
N LEU A 668 43.96 -0.85 8.45
CA LEU A 668 45.42 -0.97 8.42
C LEU A 668 46.05 0.40 8.19
N GLN A 669 46.75 0.90 9.20
CA GLN A 669 47.39 2.21 9.19
C GLN A 669 48.90 2.09 9.07
N ILE A 670 49.50 2.98 8.28
CA ILE A 670 50.94 3.05 8.06
C ILE A 670 51.47 4.37 8.63
N TYR A 671 52.54 4.28 9.41
CA TYR A 671 53.17 5.41 10.08
C TYR A 671 54.59 5.65 9.57
N LYS A 672 54.94 6.94 9.43
CA LYS A 672 56.31 7.43 9.23
C LYS A 672 56.79 8.02 10.55
N GLY A 673 57.51 7.22 11.35
CA GLY A 673 57.80 7.59 12.74
C GLY A 673 56.52 7.58 13.59
N SER A 674 56.11 8.74 14.12
CA SER A 674 54.88 8.91 14.88
C SER A 674 53.72 9.54 14.08
N THR A 675 53.94 9.87 12.80
CA THR A 675 52.94 10.52 11.94
C THR A 675 52.22 9.49 11.07
N LEU A 676 50.89 9.52 11.06
CA LEU A 676 50.06 8.68 10.19
C LEU A 676 50.26 9.12 8.73
N ALA A 677 50.70 8.18 7.88
CA ALA A 677 50.94 8.43 6.46
C ALA A 677 49.77 7.96 5.59
N GLN A 678 49.26 6.74 5.82
CA GLN A 678 48.19 6.13 5.03
C GLN A 678 47.29 5.26 5.90
N SER A 679 46.04 5.08 5.48
CA SER A 679 45.03 4.33 6.23
C SER A 679 44.11 3.61 5.26
N TYR A 680 44.08 2.28 5.34
CA TYR A 680 43.33 1.42 4.43
C TYR A 680 42.23 0.66 5.19
N PRO A 681 40.94 0.90 4.89
CA PRO A 681 39.86 0.08 5.43
C PRO A 681 39.86 -1.30 4.78
N VAL A 682 39.51 -2.32 5.55
CA VAL A 682 39.30 -3.69 5.06
C VAL A 682 37.85 -3.86 4.62
N VAL A 683 37.65 -4.54 3.50
CA VAL A 683 36.34 -4.97 2.99
C VAL A 683 36.35 -6.47 2.77
N ILE A 684 35.42 -7.16 3.41
CA ILE A 684 35.09 -8.57 3.16
C ILE A 684 33.69 -8.57 2.52
N TYR A 685 33.59 -8.93 1.25
CA TYR A 685 32.32 -8.97 0.52
C TYR A 685 31.37 -9.98 1.16
N GLY A 686 30.20 -9.49 1.59
CA GLY A 686 29.20 -10.23 2.35
C GLY A 686 29.24 -10.05 3.87
N ASP A 687 30.33 -9.52 4.45
CA ASP A 687 30.39 -9.10 5.87
C ASP A 687 29.99 -7.63 5.95
N VAL A 688 28.69 -7.40 5.94
CA VAL A 688 28.09 -6.05 5.84
C VAL A 688 27.99 -5.42 7.22
N ASN A 689 27.76 -6.23 8.26
CA ASN A 689 27.63 -5.74 9.63
C ASN A 689 29.00 -5.50 10.31
N GLY A 690 30.11 -5.98 9.74
CA GLY A 690 31.46 -5.80 10.25
C GLY A 690 31.84 -6.74 11.40
N ASP A 691 31.30 -7.96 11.43
CA ASP A 691 31.61 -8.97 12.45
C ASP A 691 32.65 -10.01 12.01
N GLY A 692 33.12 -9.94 10.77
CA GLY A 692 34.13 -10.82 10.18
C GLY A 692 33.56 -12.15 9.67
N LYS A 693 32.23 -12.30 9.62
CA LYS A 693 31.52 -13.47 9.10
C LYS A 693 30.47 -13.03 8.08
N ILE A 694 30.04 -13.98 7.23
CA ILE A 694 28.89 -13.80 6.34
C ILE A 694 27.73 -14.58 6.94
N SER A 695 26.69 -13.88 7.38
CA SER A 695 25.58 -14.44 8.15
C SER A 695 24.23 -13.84 7.73
N LEU A 696 23.14 -14.32 8.35
CA LEU A 696 21.81 -13.71 8.17
C LEU A 696 21.78 -12.24 8.63
N ALA A 697 22.63 -11.84 9.58
CA ALA A 697 22.70 -10.45 10.03
C ALA A 697 23.15 -9.50 8.91
N ASP A 698 24.03 -9.96 8.02
CA ASP A 698 24.52 -9.21 6.87
C ASP A 698 23.44 -9.06 5.81
N MET A 699 22.70 -10.14 5.53
CA MET A 699 21.55 -10.12 4.63
C MET A 699 20.49 -9.13 5.12
N VAL A 700 20.25 -9.05 6.43
CA VAL A 700 19.37 -8.03 7.04
C VAL A 700 19.92 -6.61 6.86
N MET A 701 21.23 -6.40 6.89
CA MET A 701 21.82 -5.08 6.63
C MET A 701 21.66 -4.67 5.16
N VAL A 702 21.85 -5.58 4.20
CA VAL A 702 21.53 -5.33 2.78
C VAL A 702 20.04 -5.05 2.62
N GLN A 703 19.17 -5.81 3.29
CA GLN A 703 17.73 -5.56 3.27
C GLN A 703 17.39 -4.17 3.82
N ARG A 704 18.01 -3.76 4.91
CA ARG A 704 17.83 -2.43 5.50
C ARG A 704 18.39 -1.33 4.61
N GLN A 705 19.45 -1.59 3.84
CA GLN A 705 19.96 -0.67 2.81
C GLN A 705 18.95 -0.51 1.66
N LEU A 706 18.48 -1.63 1.10
CA LEU A 706 17.52 -1.64 -0.02
C LEU A 706 16.17 -1.02 0.36
N LEU A 707 15.73 -1.28 1.59
CA LEU A 707 14.52 -0.69 2.17
C LEU A 707 14.76 0.71 2.76
N GLN A 708 16.00 1.22 2.71
CA GLN A 708 16.41 2.53 3.23
C GLN A 708 16.10 2.77 4.71
N ILE A 709 16.03 1.69 5.50
CA ILE A 709 15.83 1.69 6.95
C ILE A 709 17.15 2.00 7.68
N LYS A 710 18.29 1.55 7.13
CA LYS A 710 19.63 1.85 7.64
C LYS A 710 20.57 1.98 6.46
N ILE A 711 21.04 3.19 6.20
CA ILE A 711 22.00 3.48 5.14
C ILE A 711 23.41 3.28 5.69
N LEU A 712 24.13 2.34 5.10
CA LEU A 712 25.55 2.07 5.33
C LEU A 712 26.35 2.71 4.20
N ASP A 713 27.56 3.15 4.52
CA ASP A 713 28.50 3.80 3.62
C ASP A 713 29.90 3.18 3.71
N GLY A 714 30.82 3.69 2.87
CA GLY A 714 32.23 3.31 2.87
C GLY A 714 32.46 1.80 2.75
N PRO A 715 33.28 1.19 3.64
CA PRO A 715 33.62 -0.22 3.56
C PRO A 715 32.40 -1.14 3.72
N HIS A 716 31.41 -0.77 4.54
CA HIS A 716 30.22 -1.59 4.76
C HIS A 716 29.28 -1.58 3.55
N PHE A 717 29.15 -0.45 2.86
CA PHE A 717 28.42 -0.41 1.59
C PHE A 717 29.13 -1.21 0.50
N THR A 718 30.46 -1.08 0.42
CA THR A 718 31.27 -1.83 -0.55
C THR A 718 31.16 -3.33 -0.30
N ALA A 719 31.10 -3.77 0.96
CA ALA A 719 30.87 -5.17 1.31
C ALA A 719 29.51 -5.72 0.84
N MET A 720 28.52 -4.86 0.53
CA MET A 720 27.23 -5.29 -0.02
C MET A 720 27.29 -5.64 -1.50
N ASP A 721 28.24 -5.09 -2.26
CA ASP A 721 28.39 -5.28 -3.70
C ASP A 721 29.02 -6.65 -4.00
N THR A 722 28.23 -7.69 -3.76
CA THR A 722 28.71 -9.08 -3.81
C THR A 722 28.83 -9.62 -5.24
N ASN A 723 28.25 -8.93 -6.22
CA ASN A 723 28.43 -9.22 -7.64
C ASN A 723 29.49 -8.34 -8.33
N HIS A 724 30.08 -7.36 -7.62
CA HIS A 724 31.09 -6.42 -8.10
C HIS A 724 30.59 -5.51 -9.24
N ASP A 725 29.30 -5.19 -9.26
CA ASP A 725 28.68 -4.28 -10.22
C ASP A 725 28.68 -2.80 -9.77
N LYS A 726 29.22 -2.54 -8.57
CA LYS A 726 29.33 -1.22 -7.91
C LYS A 726 27.99 -0.65 -7.47
N THR A 727 26.95 -1.47 -7.42
CA THR A 727 25.62 -1.11 -6.93
C THR A 727 25.20 -2.02 -5.79
N CYS A 728 24.18 -1.62 -5.05
CA CYS A 728 23.54 -2.47 -4.05
C CYS A 728 22.13 -2.74 -4.53
N SER A 729 21.84 -4.00 -4.84
CA SER A 729 20.60 -4.43 -5.47
C SER A 729 20.05 -5.71 -4.82
N LEU A 730 18.86 -6.14 -5.26
CA LEU A 730 18.35 -7.47 -4.88
C LEU A 730 19.26 -8.60 -5.37
N ALA A 731 20.04 -8.40 -6.45
CA ALA A 731 20.96 -9.42 -6.95
C ALA A 731 22.06 -9.73 -5.91
N ASP A 732 22.53 -8.71 -5.19
CA ASP A 732 23.52 -8.86 -4.13
C ASP A 732 22.98 -9.64 -2.94
N MET A 733 21.75 -9.35 -2.54
CA MET A 733 21.06 -10.10 -1.50
C MET A 733 20.93 -11.59 -1.85
N VAL A 734 20.62 -11.89 -3.12
CA VAL A 734 20.52 -13.29 -3.61
C VAL A 734 21.86 -14.00 -3.53
N ILE A 735 22.99 -13.30 -3.76
CA ILE A 735 24.33 -13.90 -3.65
C ILE A 735 24.68 -14.21 -2.19
N ILE A 736 24.36 -13.32 -1.26
CA ILE A 736 24.50 -13.61 0.19
C ILE A 736 23.63 -14.82 0.57
N GLN A 737 22.38 -14.87 0.10
CA GLN A 737 21.50 -16.01 0.35
C GLN A 737 22.08 -17.34 -0.18
N ARG A 738 22.65 -17.34 -1.39
CA ARG A 738 23.28 -18.53 -1.98
C ARG A 738 24.52 -18.98 -1.23
N HIS A 739 25.29 -18.05 -0.67
CA HIS A 739 26.42 -18.35 0.21
C HIS A 739 25.96 -19.03 1.50
N LEU A 740 24.94 -18.48 2.17
CA LEU A 740 24.38 -19.04 3.40
C LEU A 740 23.78 -20.43 3.22
N LEU A 741 23.25 -20.73 2.02
CA LEU A 741 22.72 -22.05 1.66
C LEU A 741 23.80 -23.04 1.19
N GLY A 742 25.08 -22.64 1.15
CA GLY A 742 26.18 -23.48 0.67
C GLY A 742 26.13 -23.78 -0.84
N ILE A 743 25.35 -23.00 -1.60
CA ILE A 743 25.15 -23.20 -3.05
C ILE A 743 26.31 -22.59 -3.85
N ALA A 744 26.80 -21.42 -3.45
CA ALA A 744 27.94 -20.75 -4.09
C ALA A 744 28.63 -19.79 -3.11
N ALA A 745 29.97 -19.81 -3.05
CA ALA A 745 30.73 -18.88 -2.22
C ALA A 745 30.82 -17.48 -2.84
N ILE A 746 30.81 -16.42 -2.01
CA ILE A 746 31.03 -15.05 -2.46
C ILE A 746 32.50 -14.88 -2.79
N LYS A 747 32.80 -14.39 -3.99
CA LYS A 747 34.18 -14.14 -4.41
C LYS A 747 34.69 -12.86 -3.77
N GLN A 748 35.83 -12.96 -3.09
CA GLN A 748 36.49 -11.82 -2.46
C GLN A 748 37.39 -11.02 -3.43
N ARG A 749 37.49 -11.48 -4.69
CA ARG A 749 38.28 -10.90 -5.78
C ARG A 749 37.53 -10.96 -7.10
#